data_AF-A0A8J6HED8-F1
#
_entry.id   AF-A0A8J6HED8-F1
#
_cell.length_a   1.000
_cell.length_b   1.000
_cell.length_c   1.000
_cell.angle_alpha   90.00
_cell.angle_beta   90.00
_cell.angle_gamma   90.00
#
_symmetry.space_group_name_H-M   'P 1'
#
loop_
_entity.id
_entity.type
_entity.pdbx_description
1 polymer ?
#
loop_
_entity_poly.entity_id
_entity_poly.type
_entity_poly.pdbx_seq_one_letter_code
_entity_poly.pdbx_strand_id
1 'polypeptide(L)'
;MGTKVNAQENSDSEYVRSVKSMCRIGIERTFSLLGMFDLTYPLTKNYYVQKRALKVLHGHTNSMIIKRRRELQNQPTKKPQNDEFGPKTKKAFLDLMLDATVDGRPLTQKEIREEVDTFMFEGHDTTASAISFTIFCLANHPEVQAKALEEQQELFGSNKNPSPTYADLQSMKYLEQVIKEALRLYPIVPFYARKTNEPVEFNGSIIPKGVTINVCAYAVHRNPQYFEDPEKFNPSRFEIIDGTLPYCYIPFSAGPRNCIEPNGLSRDDGKNPDGMTLVPWIKGQPLIWDDTVVDTLADSYVLKSSEVSGIVLFALWRWLRAPSDRKYYKNVSGPPTLPLIGNALYFSSTSEILDRMMKCIKDYGGIFKMEIGPIQKTIVVADYKIVECMLSSTKELTKSEGYAFALPWLGTGLLTGDGPKWKKHRRMLTPAFHFKILEQFIDVFESCGNTLLKKLEQEVGKDSFDVYPFITLCALDVICETTMGISINAQDDVTSQYVHSVKEMCRIIMERALSPIQMFDLPYFFTKNYRIQRKALRILHEKSNSVIKHKREELETKPKEMIEEEAFTIKKKKAFIDLILEATVDGRPLTQEEIRQEVDTFMFAGHDTTASAMSFAIYCLANHPDVQKLAFEEQQAIFEGNRTPTYADLQNMKYLEKVIKESLRLYPSVPIYGRKAIEDIQCGNNDCYHRPSRCNRDRCRFVDRCLCFVETTPTRADLSRLSKRSSVEEDRRLVAQLTFTRARL
;
A
#
# COMPACT_ATOMS: atom_id res chain seq x y z
N MET A 1 -30.15 -19.22 14.91
CA MET A 1 -30.59 -20.50 14.32
C MET A 1 -30.99 -21.60 15.33
N GLY A 2 -30.92 -21.38 16.65
CA GLY A 2 -31.42 -22.36 17.63
C GLY A 2 -30.46 -23.52 17.96
N THR A 3 -29.26 -23.54 17.37
CA THR A 3 -28.20 -24.54 17.64
C THR A 3 -26.96 -23.85 18.21
N LYS A 4 -26.37 -24.41 19.28
CA LYS A 4 -25.09 -23.95 19.83
C LYS A 4 -23.93 -24.42 18.95
N VAL A 5 -23.03 -23.50 18.57
CA VAL A 5 -21.88 -23.74 17.68
C VAL A 5 -20.54 -23.53 18.41
N ASN A 6 -20.53 -22.90 19.60
CA ASN A 6 -19.33 -22.62 20.41
C ASN A 6 -18.18 -22.00 19.61
N ALA A 7 -18.49 -21.07 18.71
CA ALA A 7 -17.53 -20.52 17.75
C ALA A 7 -16.32 -19.79 18.37
N GLN A 8 -16.42 -19.36 19.63
CA GLN A 8 -15.31 -18.73 20.36
C GLN A 8 -14.22 -19.73 20.81
N GLU A 9 -14.54 -21.03 20.89
CA GLU A 9 -13.58 -22.08 21.28
C GLU A 9 -12.76 -22.59 20.07
N ASN A 10 -13.14 -22.24 18.84
CA ASN A 10 -12.49 -22.68 17.61
C ASN A 10 -12.42 -21.56 16.56
N SER A 11 -11.42 -20.69 16.72
CA SER A 11 -11.20 -19.50 15.88
C SER A 11 -10.78 -19.80 14.43
N ASP A 12 -10.30 -21.01 14.12
CA ASP A 12 -9.85 -21.45 12.78
C ASP A 12 -10.76 -22.53 12.15
N SER A 13 -12.07 -22.41 12.37
CA SER A 13 -13.02 -23.33 11.75
C SER A 13 -12.94 -23.27 10.21
N GLU A 14 -13.10 -24.43 9.57
CA GLU A 14 -13.12 -24.54 8.10
C GLU A 14 -14.23 -23.68 7.48
N TYR A 15 -15.33 -23.46 8.23
CA TYR A 15 -16.42 -22.55 7.86
C TYR A 15 -15.91 -21.11 7.72
N VAL A 16 -15.23 -20.56 8.73
CA VAL A 16 -14.71 -19.17 8.70
C VAL A 16 -13.68 -18.98 7.60
N ARG A 17 -12.78 -19.95 7.37
CA ARG A 17 -11.83 -19.92 6.24
C ARG A 17 -12.54 -19.92 4.88
N SER A 18 -13.63 -20.66 4.77
CA SER A 18 -14.46 -20.72 3.55
C SER A 18 -15.19 -19.39 3.31
N VAL A 19 -15.75 -18.76 4.35
CA VAL A 19 -16.35 -17.42 4.27
C VAL A 19 -15.34 -16.38 3.78
N LYS A 20 -14.15 -16.30 4.41
CA LYS A 20 -13.08 -15.38 4.00
C LYS A 20 -12.64 -15.61 2.55
N SER A 21 -12.55 -16.87 2.14
CA SER A 21 -12.23 -17.24 0.76
C SER A 21 -13.28 -16.74 -0.22
N MET A 22 -14.57 -16.85 0.11
CA MET A 22 -15.67 -16.34 -0.72
C MET A 22 -15.61 -14.81 -0.86
N CYS A 23 -15.38 -14.07 0.23
CA CYS A 23 -15.26 -12.60 0.17
C CYS A 23 -14.09 -12.14 -0.71
N ARG A 24 -12.90 -12.75 -0.52
CA ARG A 24 -11.71 -12.46 -1.33
C ARG A 24 -11.97 -12.73 -2.81
N ILE A 25 -12.58 -13.88 -3.11
CA ILE A 25 -12.92 -14.28 -4.48
C ILE A 25 -13.91 -13.30 -5.11
N GLY A 26 -14.93 -12.84 -4.38
CA GLY A 26 -15.89 -11.86 -4.89
C GLY A 26 -15.21 -10.56 -5.35
N ILE A 27 -14.27 -10.05 -4.54
CA ILE A 27 -13.47 -8.87 -4.88
C ILE A 27 -12.57 -9.16 -6.08
N GLU A 28 -11.81 -10.25 -6.06
CA GLU A 28 -10.88 -10.60 -7.14
C GLU A 28 -11.59 -10.87 -8.48
N ARG A 29 -12.80 -11.46 -8.47
CA ARG A 29 -13.61 -11.64 -9.69
C ARG A 29 -14.02 -10.31 -10.29
N THR A 30 -14.31 -9.31 -9.47
CA THR A 30 -14.70 -7.96 -9.92
C THR A 30 -13.57 -7.26 -10.68
N PHE A 31 -12.31 -7.49 -10.28
CA PHE A 31 -11.15 -6.86 -10.89
C PHE A 31 -10.37 -7.75 -11.88
N SER A 32 -10.75 -9.02 -12.02
CA SER A 32 -10.12 -9.98 -12.94
C SER A 32 -10.90 -10.11 -14.24
N LEU A 33 -10.24 -9.86 -15.38
CA LEU A 33 -10.86 -10.03 -16.70
C LEU A 33 -11.33 -11.47 -16.95
N LEU A 34 -10.57 -12.47 -16.50
CA LEU A 34 -10.96 -13.88 -16.60
C LEU A 34 -11.95 -14.28 -15.51
N GLY A 35 -11.95 -13.61 -14.35
CA GLY A 35 -12.86 -13.91 -13.25
C GLY A 35 -14.24 -13.27 -13.36
N MET A 36 -14.34 -12.19 -14.13
CA MET A 36 -15.54 -11.39 -14.32
C MET A 36 -16.60 -12.10 -15.16
N PHE A 37 -16.18 -12.82 -16.21
CA PHE A 37 -17.12 -13.57 -17.05
C PHE A 37 -17.32 -14.99 -16.52
N ASP A 38 -18.58 -15.40 -16.35
CA ASP A 38 -18.91 -16.76 -15.90
C ASP A 38 -18.40 -17.85 -16.86
N LEU A 39 -18.20 -17.51 -18.14
CA LEU A 39 -17.61 -18.41 -19.12
C LEU A 39 -16.12 -18.69 -18.85
N THR A 40 -15.36 -17.67 -18.45
CA THR A 40 -13.91 -17.77 -18.26
C THR A 40 -13.52 -18.03 -16.82
N TYR A 41 -14.40 -17.75 -15.86
CA TYR A 41 -14.12 -17.92 -14.44
C TYR A 41 -13.74 -19.35 -14.04
N PRO A 42 -14.36 -20.41 -14.59
CA PRO A 42 -13.95 -21.80 -14.35
C PRO A 42 -12.48 -22.11 -14.68
N LEU A 43 -11.88 -21.34 -15.59
CA LEU A 43 -10.47 -21.46 -15.96
C LEU A 43 -9.52 -20.87 -14.91
N THR A 44 -10.07 -20.18 -13.91
CA THR A 44 -9.29 -19.54 -12.84
C THR A 44 -9.17 -20.47 -11.63
N LYS A 45 -8.02 -20.42 -10.94
CA LYS A 45 -7.82 -21.13 -9.66
C LYS A 45 -8.91 -20.80 -8.64
N ASN A 46 -9.41 -19.56 -8.65
CA ASN A 46 -10.45 -19.09 -7.74
C ASN A 46 -11.77 -19.85 -7.89
N TYR A 47 -12.12 -20.36 -9.08
CA TYR A 47 -13.31 -21.18 -9.25
C TYR A 47 -13.29 -22.45 -8.41
N TYR A 48 -12.17 -23.17 -8.40
CA TYR A 48 -12.03 -24.40 -7.62
C TYR A 48 -12.00 -24.13 -6.12
N VAL A 49 -11.37 -23.02 -5.72
CA VAL A 49 -11.39 -22.56 -4.32
C VAL A 49 -12.82 -22.19 -3.90
N GLN A 50 -13.57 -21.48 -4.74
CA GLN A 50 -14.99 -21.15 -4.52
C GLN A 50 -15.84 -22.43 -4.41
N LYS A 51 -15.65 -23.40 -5.30
CA LYS A 51 -16.40 -24.67 -5.27
C LYS A 51 -16.17 -25.45 -3.98
N ARG A 52 -14.93 -25.49 -3.49
CA ARG A 52 -14.59 -26.12 -2.21
C ARG A 52 -15.22 -25.35 -1.04
N ALA A 53 -15.07 -24.03 -1.02
CA ALA A 53 -15.66 -23.18 0.02
C ALA A 53 -17.19 -23.33 0.08
N LEU A 54 -17.88 -23.29 -1.06
CA LEU A 54 -19.34 -23.50 -1.13
C LEU A 54 -19.77 -24.87 -0.62
N LYS A 55 -18.97 -25.92 -0.86
CA LYS A 55 -19.27 -27.26 -0.32
C LYS A 55 -19.25 -27.27 1.21
N VAL A 56 -18.27 -26.60 1.81
CA VAL A 56 -18.16 -26.47 3.28
C VAL A 56 -19.33 -25.64 3.83
N LEU A 57 -19.60 -24.47 3.23
CA LEU A 57 -20.67 -23.56 3.67
C LEU A 57 -22.04 -24.25 3.60
N HIS A 58 -22.42 -24.79 2.43
CA HIS A 58 -23.69 -25.49 2.28
C HIS A 58 -23.76 -26.75 3.16
N GLY A 59 -22.64 -27.47 3.32
CA GLY A 59 -22.57 -28.64 4.19
C GLY A 59 -22.90 -28.29 5.64
N HIS A 60 -22.32 -27.19 6.14
CA HIS A 60 -22.57 -26.68 7.48
C HIS A 60 -24.04 -26.29 7.67
N THR A 61 -24.60 -25.47 6.78
CA THR A 61 -26.00 -25.02 6.87
C THR A 61 -26.98 -26.19 6.79
N ASN A 62 -26.78 -27.13 5.87
CA ASN A 62 -27.62 -28.33 5.79
C ASN A 62 -27.56 -29.16 7.08
N SER A 63 -26.37 -29.31 7.67
CA SER A 63 -26.21 -30.05 8.93
C SER A 63 -27.00 -29.39 10.08
N MET A 64 -27.03 -28.06 10.13
CA MET A 64 -27.81 -27.31 11.12
C MET A 64 -29.32 -27.49 10.92
N ILE A 65 -29.80 -27.40 9.67
CA ILE A 65 -31.22 -27.58 9.35
C ILE A 65 -31.67 -29.00 9.71
N ILE A 66 -30.88 -30.03 9.37
CA ILE A 66 -31.18 -31.42 9.68
C ILE A 66 -31.19 -31.65 11.20
N LYS A 67 -30.16 -31.15 11.90
CA LYS A 67 -30.07 -31.26 13.36
C LYS A 67 -31.29 -30.62 14.03
N ARG A 68 -31.66 -29.41 13.62
CA ARG A 68 -32.81 -28.70 14.18
C ARG A 68 -34.14 -29.38 13.91
N ARG A 69 -34.35 -29.92 12.69
CA ARG A 69 -35.55 -30.73 12.38
C ARG A 69 -35.68 -31.95 13.30
N ARG A 70 -34.58 -32.66 13.55
CA ARG A 70 -34.57 -33.80 14.48
C ARG A 70 -34.91 -33.37 15.91
N GLU A 71 -34.36 -32.25 16.36
CA GLU A 71 -34.66 -31.70 17.69
C GLU A 71 -36.15 -31.35 17.84
N LEU A 72 -36.77 -30.77 16.80
CA LEU A 72 -38.21 -30.45 16.81
C LEU A 72 -39.10 -31.69 16.73
N GLN A 73 -38.72 -32.72 15.96
CA GLN A 73 -39.45 -33.99 15.89
C GLN A 73 -39.39 -34.78 17.21
N ASN A 74 -38.29 -34.65 17.96
CA ASN A 74 -38.09 -35.34 19.23
C ASN A 74 -38.65 -34.57 20.44
N GLN A 75 -39.18 -33.36 20.26
CA GLN A 75 -39.84 -32.64 21.34
C GLN A 75 -41.27 -33.18 21.55
N PRO A 76 -41.65 -33.57 22.79
CA PRO A 76 -43.02 -33.98 23.07
C PRO A 76 -43.96 -32.80 22.79
N THR A 77 -44.97 -33.04 21.97
CA THR A 77 -46.05 -32.09 21.66
C THR A 77 -46.67 -31.57 22.97
N LYS A 78 -46.27 -30.39 23.43
CA LYS A 78 -47.02 -29.68 24.46
C LYS A 78 -48.35 -29.27 23.83
N LYS A 79 -49.46 -29.80 24.38
CA LYS A 79 -50.82 -29.33 24.04
C LYS A 79 -50.87 -27.80 24.16
N PRO A 80 -51.63 -27.12 23.28
CA PRO A 80 -51.81 -25.68 23.39
C PRO A 80 -52.57 -25.40 24.69
N GLN A 81 -51.86 -24.87 25.68
CA GLN A 81 -52.50 -24.34 26.88
C GLN A 81 -52.94 -22.92 26.52
N ASN A 82 -54.25 -22.69 26.58
CA ASN A 82 -54.87 -21.37 26.46
C ASN A 82 -54.39 -20.50 27.64
N ASP A 83 -53.18 -19.95 27.55
CA ASP A 83 -52.76 -18.84 28.38
C ASP A 83 -52.85 -17.57 27.53
N GLU A 84 -54.00 -16.92 27.62
CA GLU A 84 -54.33 -15.66 26.93
C GLU A 84 -53.42 -14.49 27.37
N PHE A 85 -52.52 -14.70 28.33
CA PHE A 85 -51.53 -13.71 28.81
C PHE A 85 -50.17 -14.33 29.23
N GLY A 86 -49.69 -15.37 28.55
CA GLY A 86 -48.33 -15.93 28.75
C GLY A 86 -47.29 -15.39 27.74
N PRO A 87 -45.99 -15.24 28.10
CA PRO A 87 -44.98 -14.81 27.14
C PRO A 87 -44.83 -15.88 26.05
N LYS A 88 -45.25 -15.56 24.82
CA LYS A 88 -45.07 -16.43 23.64
C LYS A 88 -43.64 -16.96 23.65
N THR A 89 -43.48 -18.29 23.66
CA THR A 89 -42.18 -18.96 23.55
C THR A 89 -41.46 -18.42 22.32
N LYS A 90 -40.35 -17.70 22.53
CA LYS A 90 -39.54 -17.12 21.45
C LYS A 90 -39.01 -18.25 20.55
N LYS A 91 -39.68 -18.51 19.43
CA LYS A 91 -39.21 -19.44 18.39
C LYS A 91 -37.93 -18.90 17.77
N ALA A 92 -36.96 -19.76 17.47
CA ALA A 92 -35.78 -19.33 16.73
C ALA A 92 -36.17 -19.04 15.27
N PHE A 93 -35.43 -18.17 14.58
CA PHE A 93 -35.70 -17.85 13.17
C PHE A 93 -35.81 -19.09 12.26
N LEU A 94 -34.94 -20.09 12.44
CA LEU A 94 -35.00 -21.35 11.70
C LEU A 94 -36.30 -22.13 12.00
N ASP A 95 -36.83 -22.07 13.22
CA ASP A 95 -38.10 -22.71 13.57
C ASP A 95 -39.26 -22.03 12.84
N LEU A 96 -39.22 -20.70 12.73
CA LEU A 96 -40.20 -19.94 11.96
C LEU A 96 -40.17 -20.31 10.47
N MET A 97 -38.98 -20.48 9.88
CA MET A 97 -38.86 -20.91 8.48
C MET A 97 -39.26 -22.36 8.23
N LEU A 98 -39.08 -23.24 9.22
CA LEU A 98 -39.53 -24.63 9.15
C LEU A 98 -41.06 -24.75 9.22
N ASP A 99 -41.72 -23.84 9.94
CA ASP A 99 -43.17 -23.76 10.07
C ASP A 99 -43.83 -22.90 8.96
N ALA A 100 -43.06 -22.07 8.25
CA ALA A 100 -43.57 -21.11 7.29
C ALA A 100 -44.10 -21.75 6.01
N THR A 101 -45.21 -21.20 5.50
CA THR A 101 -45.78 -21.50 4.19
C THR A 101 -45.82 -20.23 3.34
N VAL A 102 -45.48 -20.35 2.05
CA VAL A 102 -45.57 -19.28 1.05
C VAL A 102 -46.48 -19.80 -0.06
N ASP A 103 -47.51 -19.05 -0.44
CA ASP A 103 -48.53 -19.46 -1.43
C ASP A 103 -49.16 -20.84 -1.13
N GLY A 104 -49.37 -21.15 0.17
CA GLY A 104 -49.99 -22.40 0.62
C GLY A 104 -49.07 -23.62 0.60
N ARG A 105 -47.79 -23.50 0.20
CA ARG A 105 -46.81 -24.59 0.26
C ARG A 105 -45.73 -24.34 1.33
N PRO A 106 -45.20 -25.40 1.96
CA PRO A 106 -44.02 -25.27 2.82
C PRO A 106 -42.79 -24.88 2.01
N LEU A 107 -41.85 -24.20 2.65
CA LEU A 107 -40.56 -23.90 2.05
C LEU A 107 -39.76 -25.19 1.79
N THR A 108 -39.14 -25.26 0.62
CA THR A 108 -38.26 -26.38 0.25
C THR A 108 -36.96 -26.33 1.05
N GLN A 109 -36.26 -27.47 1.15
CA GLN A 109 -34.93 -27.52 1.79
C GLN A 109 -33.94 -26.52 1.18
N LYS A 110 -34.04 -26.29 -0.13
CA LYS A 110 -33.16 -25.36 -0.85
C LYS A 110 -33.47 -23.92 -0.45
N GLU A 111 -34.74 -23.53 -0.43
CA GLU A 111 -35.17 -22.18 -0.02
C GLU A 111 -34.79 -21.90 1.44
N ILE A 112 -35.06 -22.85 2.36
CA ILE A 112 -34.65 -22.71 3.77
C ILE A 112 -33.14 -22.56 3.87
N ARG A 113 -32.35 -23.36 3.12
CA ARG A 113 -30.89 -23.25 3.13
C ARG A 113 -30.42 -21.89 2.62
N GLU A 114 -30.96 -21.40 1.51
CA GLU A 114 -30.57 -20.12 0.91
C GLU A 114 -30.84 -18.95 1.87
N GLU A 115 -31.98 -18.97 2.56
CA GLU A 115 -32.29 -17.98 3.60
C GLU A 115 -31.36 -18.12 4.82
N VAL A 116 -31.13 -19.34 5.32
CA VAL A 116 -30.20 -19.56 6.45
C VAL A 116 -28.77 -19.14 6.09
N ASP A 117 -28.30 -19.46 4.89
CA ASP A 117 -26.98 -19.06 4.39
C ASP A 117 -26.84 -17.53 4.38
N THR A 118 -27.87 -16.82 3.89
CA THR A 118 -27.91 -15.36 3.85
C THR A 118 -27.83 -14.76 5.26
N PHE A 119 -28.69 -15.20 6.19
CA PHE A 119 -28.68 -14.69 7.57
C PHE A 119 -27.41 -15.04 8.34
N MET A 120 -26.82 -16.21 8.09
CA MET A 120 -25.56 -16.59 8.72
C MET A 120 -24.42 -15.70 8.20
N PHE A 121 -24.27 -15.58 6.88
CA PHE A 121 -23.20 -14.80 6.27
C PHE A 121 -23.31 -13.30 6.58
N GLU A 122 -24.47 -12.69 6.28
CA GLU A 122 -24.66 -11.24 6.42
C GLU A 122 -24.75 -10.81 7.87
N GLY A 123 -25.26 -11.66 8.77
CA GLY A 123 -25.53 -11.31 10.17
C GLY A 123 -24.30 -11.34 11.08
N HIS A 124 -23.33 -12.23 10.85
CA HIS A 124 -22.20 -12.37 11.78
C HIS A 124 -21.05 -11.40 11.50
N ASP A 125 -20.65 -11.23 10.23
CA ASP A 125 -19.40 -10.54 9.87
C ASP A 125 -19.58 -9.02 9.99
N THR A 126 -20.77 -8.55 9.62
CA THR A 126 -21.14 -7.15 9.73
C THR A 126 -21.26 -6.70 11.19
N THR A 127 -21.92 -7.51 12.02
CA THR A 127 -22.05 -7.27 13.47
C THR A 127 -20.69 -7.30 14.16
N ALA A 128 -19.83 -8.29 13.84
CA ALA A 128 -18.48 -8.36 14.41
C ALA A 128 -17.65 -7.13 14.03
N SER A 129 -17.75 -6.67 12.79
CA SER A 129 -17.06 -5.46 12.31
C SER A 129 -17.60 -4.20 12.99
N ALA A 130 -18.92 -4.06 13.15
CA ALA A 130 -19.55 -2.94 13.85
C ALA A 130 -19.11 -2.85 15.32
N ILE A 131 -19.10 -3.98 16.02
CA ILE A 131 -18.58 -4.06 17.40
C ILE A 131 -17.10 -3.67 17.42
N SER A 132 -16.29 -4.19 16.50
CA SER A 132 -14.85 -3.91 16.44
C SER A 132 -14.56 -2.42 16.22
N PHE A 133 -15.26 -1.77 15.28
CA PHE A 133 -15.11 -0.34 15.04
C PHE A 133 -15.65 0.52 16.19
N THR A 134 -16.72 0.09 16.86
CA THR A 134 -17.23 0.77 18.06
C THR A 134 -16.20 0.72 19.19
N ILE A 135 -15.64 -0.45 19.47
CA ILE A 135 -14.56 -0.62 20.47
C ILE A 135 -13.32 0.19 20.07
N PHE A 136 -12.95 0.18 18.78
CA PHE A 136 -11.85 1.00 18.27
C PHE A 136 -12.10 2.50 18.50
N CYS A 137 -13.31 3.00 18.26
CA CYS A 137 -13.64 4.40 18.52
C CYS A 137 -13.57 4.72 20.01
N LEU A 138 -14.13 3.86 20.88
CA LEU A 138 -14.05 4.03 22.33
C LEU A 138 -12.60 4.05 22.83
N ALA A 139 -11.76 3.14 22.35
CA ALA A 139 -10.35 3.05 22.75
C ALA A 139 -9.51 4.28 22.35
N ASN A 140 -9.90 4.99 21.29
CA ASN A 140 -9.22 6.21 20.84
C ASN A 140 -9.82 7.50 21.41
N HIS A 141 -10.95 7.42 22.13
CA HIS A 141 -11.67 8.57 22.70
C HIS A 141 -12.02 8.29 24.17
N PRO A 142 -11.04 8.38 25.09
CA PRO A 142 -11.23 8.05 26.51
C PRO A 142 -12.38 8.80 27.18
N GLU A 143 -12.64 10.04 26.76
CA GLU A 143 -13.74 10.88 27.25
C GLU A 143 -15.12 10.31 26.86
N VAL A 144 -15.25 9.81 25.63
CA VAL A 144 -16.48 9.15 25.19
C VAL A 144 -16.64 7.81 25.90
N GLN A 145 -15.55 7.08 26.08
CA GLN A 145 -15.54 5.81 26.81
C GLN A 145 -15.95 5.99 28.28
N ALA A 146 -15.45 7.02 28.96
CA ALA A 146 -15.80 7.32 30.33
C ALA A 146 -17.30 7.62 30.48
N LYS A 147 -17.87 8.45 29.59
CA LYS A 147 -19.30 8.78 29.60
C LYS A 147 -20.19 7.57 29.27
N ALA A 148 -19.76 6.72 28.34
CA ALA A 148 -20.47 5.46 28.06
C ALA A 148 -20.42 4.49 29.25
N LEU A 149 -19.30 4.44 29.98
CA LEU A 149 -19.17 3.64 31.19
C LEU A 149 -20.02 4.17 32.34
N GLU A 150 -20.08 5.50 32.52
CA GLU A 150 -20.94 6.17 33.51
C GLU A 150 -22.41 5.80 33.29
N GLU A 151 -22.91 5.83 32.04
CA GLU A 151 -24.26 5.36 31.70
C GLU A 151 -24.48 3.89 32.12
N GLN A 152 -23.50 3.01 31.90
CA GLN A 152 -23.64 1.60 32.33
C GLN A 152 -23.61 1.45 33.85
N GLN A 153 -22.84 2.28 34.55
CA GLN A 153 -22.77 2.29 36.02
C GLN A 153 -24.05 2.84 36.65
N GLU A 154 -24.70 3.81 36.03
CA GLU A 154 -26.00 4.31 36.47
C GLU A 154 -27.10 3.24 36.32
N LEU A 155 -27.09 2.50 35.21
CA LEU A 155 -28.10 1.47 34.95
C LEU A 155 -27.90 0.19 35.79
N PHE A 156 -26.65 -0.24 36.02
CA PHE A 156 -26.37 -1.55 36.63
C PHE A 156 -25.59 -1.49 37.96
N GLY A 157 -25.22 -0.30 38.43
CA GLY A 157 -24.45 -0.10 39.65
C GLY A 157 -23.08 -0.80 39.61
N SER A 158 -22.74 -1.52 40.68
CA SER A 158 -21.49 -2.26 40.83
C SER A 158 -21.52 -3.69 40.24
N ASN A 159 -22.63 -4.10 39.62
CA ASN A 159 -22.76 -5.43 39.05
C ASN A 159 -21.91 -5.57 37.79
N LYS A 160 -20.85 -6.39 37.85
CA LYS A 160 -19.94 -6.64 36.73
C LYS A 160 -20.50 -7.60 35.67
N ASN A 161 -21.63 -8.25 35.94
CA ASN A 161 -22.24 -9.23 35.04
C ASN A 161 -23.78 -9.11 35.04
N PRO A 162 -24.33 -7.94 34.66
CA PRO A 162 -25.77 -7.77 34.61
C PRO A 162 -26.39 -8.65 33.52
N SER A 163 -27.63 -9.07 33.73
CA SER A 163 -28.46 -9.67 32.67
C SER A 163 -29.46 -8.60 32.21
N PRO A 164 -29.08 -7.75 31.23
CA PRO A 164 -29.90 -6.61 30.84
C PRO A 164 -31.26 -7.04 30.28
N THR A 165 -32.31 -6.35 30.69
CA THR A 165 -33.65 -6.47 30.15
C THR A 165 -33.79 -5.64 28.87
N TYR A 166 -34.88 -5.84 28.13
CA TYR A 166 -35.16 -5.02 26.95
C TYR A 166 -35.36 -3.54 27.29
N ALA A 167 -35.92 -3.24 28.47
CA ALA A 167 -36.08 -1.86 28.95
C ALA A 167 -34.72 -1.21 29.26
N ASP A 168 -33.76 -1.99 29.77
CA ASP A 168 -32.40 -1.50 30.02
C ASP A 168 -31.70 -1.16 28.71
N LEU A 169 -31.84 -2.00 27.67
CA LEU A 169 -31.30 -1.73 26.33
C LEU A 169 -31.86 -0.44 25.73
N GLN A 170 -33.16 -0.16 25.90
CA GLN A 170 -33.77 1.10 25.46
C GLN A 170 -33.29 2.33 26.26
N SER A 171 -32.69 2.10 27.42
CA SER A 171 -32.17 3.16 28.29
C SER A 171 -30.70 3.48 28.01
N MET A 172 -29.97 2.64 27.26
CA MET A 172 -28.57 2.84 26.83
C MET A 172 -28.43 3.87 25.68
N LYS A 173 -29.00 5.06 25.85
CA LYS A 173 -29.13 6.07 24.80
C LYS A 173 -27.78 6.59 24.31
N TYR A 174 -26.83 6.84 25.21
CA TYR A 174 -25.52 7.35 24.85
C TYR A 174 -24.68 6.26 24.18
N LEU A 175 -24.70 5.03 24.67
CA LEU A 175 -24.05 3.91 23.98
C LEU A 175 -24.62 3.69 22.56
N GLU A 176 -25.94 3.85 22.37
CA GLU A 176 -26.55 3.82 21.04
C GLU A 176 -25.98 4.91 20.12
N GLN A 177 -25.81 6.14 20.63
CA GLN A 177 -25.20 7.25 19.88
C GLN A 177 -23.74 6.96 19.51
N VAL A 178 -22.97 6.34 20.41
CA VAL A 178 -21.59 5.90 20.15
C VAL A 178 -21.56 4.89 19.00
N ILE A 179 -22.46 3.91 19.01
CA ILE A 179 -22.58 2.91 17.94
C ILE A 179 -22.94 3.58 16.61
N LYS A 180 -23.91 4.52 16.62
CA LYS A 180 -24.33 5.26 15.43
C LYS A 180 -23.19 6.10 14.84
N GLU A 181 -22.43 6.80 15.68
CA GLU A 181 -21.29 7.59 15.23
C GLU A 181 -20.15 6.71 14.70
N ALA A 182 -19.93 5.54 15.30
CA ALA A 182 -18.98 4.56 14.81
C ALA A 182 -19.38 4.05 13.41
N LEU A 183 -20.66 3.76 13.18
CA LEU A 183 -21.19 3.36 11.87
C LEU A 183 -21.26 4.50 10.85
N ARG A 184 -21.36 5.76 11.31
CA ARG A 184 -21.25 6.94 10.44
C ARG A 184 -19.84 7.04 9.85
N LEU A 185 -18.83 6.98 10.71
CA LEU A 185 -17.42 7.08 10.29
C LEU A 185 -16.91 5.80 9.64
N TYR A 186 -17.34 4.63 10.11
CA TYR A 186 -16.90 3.32 9.62
C TYR A 186 -18.10 2.46 9.20
N PRO A 187 -18.81 2.84 8.11
CA PRO A 187 -19.92 2.03 7.60
C PRO A 187 -19.41 0.68 7.09
N ILE A 188 -20.03 -0.40 7.54
CA ILE A 188 -19.61 -1.77 7.22
C ILE A 188 -19.75 -2.07 5.72
N VAL A 189 -20.79 -1.50 5.09
CA VAL A 189 -21.04 -1.57 3.65
C VAL A 189 -21.01 -0.15 3.07
N PRO A 190 -19.84 0.36 2.66
CA PRO A 190 -19.67 1.76 2.26
C PRO A 190 -20.25 2.09 0.88
N PHE A 191 -20.51 1.08 0.03
CA PHE A 191 -21.08 1.25 -1.31
C PHE A 191 -22.16 0.21 -1.57
N TYR A 192 -23.26 0.63 -2.17
CA TYR A 192 -24.28 -0.26 -2.72
C TYR A 192 -24.93 0.35 -3.96
N ALA A 193 -25.38 -0.51 -4.87
CA ALA A 193 -25.89 -0.08 -6.17
C ALA A 193 -27.38 -0.38 -6.32
N ARG A 194 -28.06 0.42 -7.15
CA ARG A 194 -29.43 0.22 -7.61
C ARG A 194 -29.47 0.41 -9.11
N LYS A 195 -30.25 -0.41 -9.81
CA LYS A 195 -30.45 -0.28 -11.26
C LYS A 195 -31.85 0.29 -11.51
N THR A 196 -31.95 1.32 -12.35
CA THR A 196 -33.23 1.90 -12.72
C THR A 196 -34.03 0.93 -13.60
N ASN A 197 -35.28 0.66 -13.22
CA ASN A 197 -36.20 -0.20 -13.98
C ASN A 197 -37.06 0.59 -14.98
N GLU A 198 -37.12 1.90 -14.80
CA GLU A 198 -37.83 2.89 -15.61
C GLU A 198 -37.06 4.23 -15.57
N PRO A 199 -37.33 5.18 -16.49
CA PRO A 199 -36.73 6.50 -16.44
C PRO A 199 -37.10 7.25 -15.14
N VAL A 200 -36.12 7.84 -14.48
CA VAL A 200 -36.30 8.57 -13.21
C VAL A 200 -35.96 10.03 -13.41
N GLU A 201 -36.86 10.95 -13.05
CA GLU A 201 -36.59 12.38 -13.08
C GLU A 201 -35.88 12.83 -11.78
N PHE A 202 -34.77 13.56 -11.92
CA PHE A 202 -34.03 14.12 -10.79
C PHE A 202 -33.47 15.50 -11.16
N ASN A 203 -33.85 16.55 -10.41
CA ASN A 203 -33.45 17.95 -10.64
C ASN A 203 -33.62 18.41 -12.11
N GLY A 204 -34.75 18.08 -12.74
CA GLY A 204 -35.06 18.44 -14.13
C GLY A 204 -34.26 17.67 -15.19
N SER A 205 -33.49 16.64 -14.79
CA SER A 205 -32.77 15.73 -15.67
C SER A 205 -33.37 14.32 -15.59
N ILE A 206 -33.48 13.63 -16.74
CA ILE A 206 -34.00 12.26 -16.78
C ILE A 206 -32.83 11.27 -16.74
N ILE A 207 -32.81 10.42 -15.71
CA ILE A 207 -31.94 9.25 -15.61
C ILE A 207 -32.62 8.10 -16.39
N PRO A 208 -32.04 7.59 -17.49
CA PRO A 208 -32.68 6.55 -18.30
C PRO A 208 -32.86 5.23 -17.56
N LYS A 209 -33.79 4.40 -18.06
CA LYS A 209 -33.93 3.00 -17.67
C LYS A 209 -32.64 2.22 -17.91
N GLY A 210 -32.29 1.32 -16.99
CA GLY A 210 -31.15 0.41 -17.10
C GLY A 210 -29.83 0.98 -16.59
N VAL A 211 -29.82 2.21 -16.04
CA VAL A 211 -28.65 2.85 -15.45
C VAL A 211 -28.43 2.33 -14.02
N THR A 212 -27.19 1.99 -13.69
CA THR A 212 -26.79 1.65 -12.32
C THR A 212 -26.35 2.90 -11.57
N ILE A 213 -27.10 3.24 -10.52
CA ILE A 213 -26.78 4.31 -9.57
C ILE A 213 -26.03 3.68 -8.40
N ASN A 214 -24.81 4.16 -8.14
CA ASN A 214 -24.02 3.74 -6.99
C ASN A 214 -24.21 4.76 -5.86
N VAL A 215 -24.61 4.29 -4.69
CA VAL A 215 -24.72 5.08 -3.46
C VAL A 215 -23.48 4.83 -2.62
N CYS A 216 -22.76 5.90 -2.30
CA CYS A 216 -21.59 5.87 -1.42
C CYS A 216 -21.99 6.36 -0.02
N ALA A 217 -22.42 5.44 0.85
CA ALA A 217 -22.79 5.77 2.22
C ALA A 217 -21.63 6.45 2.97
N TYR A 218 -20.39 6.02 2.72
CA TYR A 218 -19.18 6.62 3.30
C TYR A 218 -19.05 8.12 3.01
N ALA A 219 -19.32 8.54 1.77
CA ALA A 219 -19.28 9.95 1.37
C ALA A 219 -20.49 10.74 1.87
N VAL A 220 -21.69 10.14 1.82
CA VAL A 220 -22.92 10.78 2.34
C VAL A 220 -22.77 11.12 3.83
N HIS A 221 -22.23 10.18 4.61
CA HIS A 221 -22.00 10.34 6.05
C HIS A 221 -20.94 11.36 6.43
N ARG A 222 -20.15 11.84 5.45
CA ARG A 222 -19.06 12.82 5.63
C ARG A 222 -19.30 14.13 4.91
N ASN A 223 -20.49 14.31 4.34
CA ASN A 223 -20.79 15.53 3.61
C ASN A 223 -20.85 16.72 4.58
N PRO A 224 -19.96 17.72 4.46
CA PRO A 224 -19.92 18.88 5.36
C PRO A 224 -21.18 19.75 5.27
N GLN A 225 -22.00 19.57 4.23
CA GLN A 225 -23.30 20.22 4.12
C GLN A 225 -24.30 19.73 5.18
N TYR A 226 -24.15 18.49 5.65
CA TYR A 226 -25.09 17.87 6.60
C TYR A 226 -24.45 17.52 7.94
N PHE A 227 -23.12 17.38 8.00
CA PHE A 227 -22.38 17.09 9.23
C PHE A 227 -21.26 18.12 9.42
N GLU A 228 -21.38 18.97 10.45
CA GLU A 228 -20.30 19.86 10.90
C GLU A 228 -19.07 19.04 11.34
N ASP A 229 -17.83 19.44 11.05
CA ASP A 229 -16.61 18.66 11.37
C ASP A 229 -16.74 17.15 11.08
N PRO A 230 -17.00 16.74 9.82
CA PRO A 230 -17.48 15.40 9.50
C PRO A 230 -16.50 14.28 9.82
N GLU A 231 -15.20 14.57 9.97
CA GLU A 231 -14.19 13.56 10.32
C GLU A 231 -14.01 13.38 11.84
N LYS A 232 -14.56 14.27 12.67
CA LYS A 232 -14.47 14.17 14.13
C LYS A 232 -15.49 13.17 14.66
N PHE A 233 -15.05 12.22 15.48
CA PHE A 233 -15.93 11.30 16.21
C PHE A 233 -16.65 12.06 17.34
N ASN A 234 -17.95 12.30 17.16
CA ASN A 234 -18.77 13.04 18.12
C ASN A 234 -20.16 12.39 18.26
N PRO A 235 -20.36 11.51 19.26
CA PRO A 235 -21.65 10.85 19.50
C PRO A 235 -22.82 11.81 19.75
N SER A 236 -22.58 12.97 20.39
CA SER A 236 -23.63 13.94 20.71
C SER A 236 -24.31 14.57 19.49
N ARG A 237 -23.80 14.34 18.26
CA ARG A 237 -24.53 14.69 17.02
C ARG A 237 -25.90 14.01 16.95
N PHE A 238 -25.99 12.78 17.44
CA PHE A 238 -27.24 12.02 17.44
C PHE A 238 -28.16 12.38 18.62
N GLU A 239 -27.80 13.40 19.43
CA GLU A 239 -28.73 14.07 20.35
C GLU A 239 -29.58 15.13 19.62
N ILE A 240 -29.07 15.70 18.51
CA ILE A 240 -29.63 16.87 17.81
C ILE A 240 -30.29 16.50 16.46
N ILE A 241 -29.93 15.34 15.88
CA ILE A 241 -30.51 14.91 14.60
C ILE A 241 -31.94 14.41 14.82
N ASP A 242 -32.91 15.32 14.70
CA ASP A 242 -34.35 15.09 14.91
C ASP A 242 -35.05 14.36 13.73
N GLY A 243 -34.30 13.64 12.89
CA GLY A 243 -34.87 12.94 11.72
C GLY A 243 -35.28 13.85 10.55
N THR A 244 -34.89 15.13 10.57
CA THR A 244 -35.22 16.12 9.52
C THR A 244 -34.58 15.84 8.16
N LEU A 245 -33.54 15.00 8.10
CA LEU A 245 -32.85 14.56 6.88
C LEU A 245 -32.72 13.02 6.86
N PRO A 246 -33.80 12.26 6.57
CA PRO A 246 -33.85 10.81 6.79
C PRO A 246 -32.83 10.01 5.97
N TYR A 247 -32.32 10.57 4.87
CA TYR A 247 -31.36 9.90 3.98
C TYR A 247 -29.90 10.37 4.15
N CYS A 248 -29.59 11.22 5.14
CA CYS A 248 -28.21 11.64 5.42
C CYS A 248 -27.43 10.66 6.31
N TYR A 249 -28.14 9.72 6.96
CA TYR A 249 -27.55 8.64 7.75
C TYR A 249 -28.16 7.29 7.33
N ILE A 250 -27.39 6.52 6.56
CA ILE A 250 -27.80 5.30 5.83
C ILE A 250 -26.80 4.15 6.02
N PRO A 251 -26.43 3.79 7.27
CA PRO A 251 -25.42 2.76 7.56
C PRO A 251 -25.82 1.37 7.04
N PHE A 252 -27.11 1.13 6.88
CA PHE A 252 -27.71 -0.14 6.47
C PHE A 252 -28.65 0.02 5.25
N SER A 253 -28.35 0.99 4.38
CA SER A 253 -29.26 1.46 3.31
C SER A 253 -30.56 2.07 3.90
N ALA A 254 -31.42 2.60 3.03
CA ALA A 254 -32.74 3.11 3.40
C ALA A 254 -33.80 2.66 2.37
N GLY A 255 -35.08 2.88 2.70
CA GLY A 255 -36.23 2.52 1.87
C GLY A 255 -36.60 1.02 1.88
N PRO A 256 -37.41 0.53 0.93
CA PRO A 256 -37.96 -0.84 0.93
C PRO A 256 -36.95 -1.99 0.83
N ARG A 257 -35.67 -1.66 0.60
CA ARG A 257 -34.54 -2.59 0.50
C ARG A 257 -33.46 -2.23 1.51
N ASN A 258 -33.84 -1.68 2.66
CA ASN A 258 -32.96 -1.54 3.82
C ASN A 258 -32.59 -2.93 4.37
N CYS A 259 -31.45 -3.03 5.06
CA CYS A 259 -31.11 -4.29 5.72
C CYS A 259 -32.14 -4.59 6.81
N ILE A 260 -32.43 -5.88 6.98
CA ILE A 260 -33.36 -6.34 8.02
C ILE A 260 -32.61 -6.32 9.35
N GLU A 261 -32.80 -5.26 10.13
CA GLU A 261 -32.29 -5.15 11.49
C GLU A 261 -33.40 -5.37 12.54
N PRO A 262 -33.09 -5.94 13.71
CA PRO A 262 -34.02 -5.96 14.82
C PRO A 262 -34.27 -4.53 15.29
N ASN A 263 -35.53 -4.07 15.22
CA ASN A 263 -36.03 -2.76 15.65
C ASN A 263 -35.19 -2.10 16.76
N GLY A 264 -34.45 -1.04 16.42
CA GLY A 264 -33.72 -0.25 17.41
C GLY A 264 -32.82 0.85 16.84
N LEU A 265 -32.13 0.63 15.71
CA LEU A 265 -31.07 1.55 15.25
C LEU A 265 -31.51 2.53 14.13
N SER A 266 -32.56 2.19 13.36
CA SER A 266 -33.25 3.08 12.43
C SER A 266 -34.72 3.25 12.85
N ARG A 267 -35.03 4.36 13.53
CA ARG A 267 -36.40 4.85 13.59
C ARG A 267 -36.67 5.59 12.27
N ASP A 268 -37.21 4.86 11.30
CA ASP A 268 -37.88 5.47 10.16
C ASP A 268 -39.38 5.19 10.36
N ASP A 269 -40.11 6.20 10.81
CA ASP A 269 -41.54 6.12 11.10
C ASP A 269 -42.29 5.90 9.77
N GLY A 270 -42.84 4.70 9.64
CA GLY A 270 -43.19 4.12 8.36
C GLY A 270 -44.25 4.86 7.53
N LYS A 271 -44.14 4.67 6.22
CA LYS A 271 -45.29 4.54 5.30
C LYS A 271 -44.96 3.47 4.24
N ASN A 272 -45.71 2.38 4.30
CA ASN A 272 -45.78 1.36 3.24
C ASN A 272 -46.39 1.98 1.97
N PRO A 273 -46.06 1.47 0.77
CA PRO A 273 -47.07 0.66 0.10
C PRO A 273 -46.51 -0.56 -0.65
N ASP A 274 -47.16 -1.70 -0.36
CA ASP A 274 -47.59 -2.81 -1.19
C ASP A 274 -46.82 -3.24 -2.46
N GLY A 275 -46.41 -4.52 -2.41
CA GLY A 275 -46.48 -5.45 -3.53
C GLY A 275 -45.20 -5.62 -4.35
N MET A 276 -44.62 -6.83 -4.33
CA MET A 276 -44.43 -7.67 -5.54
C MET A 276 -43.47 -8.86 -5.35
N THR A 277 -44.02 -10.03 -5.68
CA THR A 277 -43.50 -11.17 -6.47
C THR A 277 -41.98 -11.42 -6.57
N LEU A 278 -41.58 -12.61 -6.09
CA LEU A 278 -40.30 -13.28 -6.33
C LEU A 278 -40.27 -13.93 -7.73
N VAL A 279 -39.19 -13.69 -8.50
CA VAL A 279 -38.95 -14.39 -9.79
C VAL A 279 -37.75 -15.35 -9.63
N PRO A 280 -37.84 -16.64 -10.05
CA PRO A 280 -36.79 -17.63 -9.84
C PRO A 280 -35.78 -17.70 -10.99
N TRP A 281 -34.49 -17.93 -10.67
CA TRP A 281 -33.43 -18.27 -11.64
C TRP A 281 -33.25 -19.80 -11.76
N ILE A 282 -33.27 -20.34 -12.99
CA ILE A 282 -32.91 -21.73 -13.32
C ILE A 282 -31.66 -21.79 -14.21
N LYS A 283 -30.64 -22.46 -13.65
CA LYS A 283 -29.64 -23.40 -14.18
C LYS A 283 -29.31 -23.46 -15.69
N GLY A 284 -28.01 -23.48 -15.98
CA GLY A 284 -27.42 -24.19 -17.12
C GLY A 284 -26.80 -25.53 -16.69
N GLN A 285 -26.91 -26.55 -17.54
CA GLN A 285 -26.25 -27.87 -17.48
C GLN A 285 -25.57 -28.18 -18.84
N PRO A 286 -24.64 -29.15 -18.89
CA PRO A 286 -23.37 -29.02 -19.61
C PRO A 286 -23.26 -29.91 -20.86
N LEU A 287 -22.21 -29.69 -21.68
CA LEU A 287 -21.58 -30.77 -22.45
C LEU A 287 -20.05 -30.69 -22.32
N ILE A 288 -19.47 -31.89 -22.24
CA ILE A 288 -18.16 -32.27 -21.71
C ILE A 288 -17.18 -32.48 -22.88
N TRP A 289 -15.90 -32.11 -22.71
CA TRP A 289 -14.76 -32.90 -23.21
C TRP A 289 -13.59 -32.81 -22.21
N ASP A 290 -12.85 -33.91 -22.13
CA ASP A 290 -11.98 -34.38 -21.04
C ASP A 290 -10.48 -34.06 -21.26
N ASP A 291 -9.73 -34.09 -20.16
CA ASP A 291 -8.33 -33.69 -19.99
C ASP A 291 -7.37 -34.84 -20.34
N THR A 292 -6.75 -34.80 -21.52
CA THR A 292 -5.50 -35.56 -21.81
C THR A 292 -4.56 -34.91 -22.84
N VAL A 293 -4.67 -33.61 -23.14
CA VAL A 293 -3.92 -33.01 -24.29
C VAL A 293 -2.95 -31.87 -23.91
N VAL A 294 -2.76 -31.54 -22.64
CA VAL A 294 -1.93 -30.36 -22.28
C VAL A 294 -0.41 -30.63 -22.27
N ASP A 295 0.02 -31.90 -22.32
CA ASP A 295 1.44 -32.24 -22.51
C ASP A 295 1.89 -32.18 -23.99
N THR A 296 1.00 -31.87 -24.93
CA THR A 296 1.31 -31.75 -26.37
C THR A 296 1.10 -30.34 -26.94
N LEU A 297 0.85 -29.32 -26.11
CA LEU A 297 0.57 -27.95 -26.57
C LEU A 297 1.77 -27.00 -26.50
N ALA A 298 2.97 -27.51 -26.24
CA ALA A 298 4.20 -26.73 -26.24
C ALA A 298 4.74 -26.42 -27.65
N ASP A 299 4.26 -27.06 -28.71
CA ASP A 299 4.88 -26.96 -30.05
C ASP A 299 4.02 -26.33 -31.16
N SER A 300 2.84 -25.77 -30.88
CA SER A 300 2.06 -25.14 -31.95
C SER A 300 1.01 -24.15 -31.45
N TYR A 301 1.36 -22.89 -31.26
CA TYR A 301 0.38 -21.79 -31.29
C TYR A 301 0.96 -20.53 -31.92
N VAL A 302 0.65 -20.35 -33.21
CA VAL A 302 0.68 -19.07 -33.90
C VAL A 302 -0.57 -18.30 -33.46
N LEU A 303 -0.39 -17.11 -32.87
CA LEU A 303 -1.45 -16.19 -32.46
C LEU A 303 -2.48 -16.00 -33.60
N LYS A 304 -3.75 -16.34 -33.36
CA LYS A 304 -4.85 -16.10 -34.33
C LYS A 304 -5.22 -14.61 -34.36
N SER A 305 -5.57 -14.11 -35.54
CA SER A 305 -5.85 -12.69 -35.84
C SER A 305 -6.88 -12.01 -34.93
N SER A 306 -7.80 -12.79 -34.33
CA SER A 306 -8.84 -12.30 -33.41
C SER A 306 -8.29 -11.77 -32.08
N GLU A 307 -7.17 -12.29 -31.59
CA GLU A 307 -6.54 -11.87 -30.33
C GLU A 307 -5.71 -10.59 -30.52
N VAL A 308 -5.10 -10.44 -31.70
CA VAL A 308 -4.45 -9.19 -32.11
C VAL A 308 -5.48 -8.06 -32.22
N SER A 309 -6.66 -8.32 -32.77
CA SER A 309 -7.74 -7.32 -32.83
C SER A 309 -8.28 -6.92 -31.45
N GLY A 310 -8.29 -7.82 -30.45
CA GLY A 310 -8.68 -7.47 -29.07
C GLY A 310 -7.68 -6.54 -28.38
N ILE A 311 -6.38 -6.82 -28.55
CA ILE A 311 -5.28 -5.98 -28.04
C ILE A 311 -5.28 -4.61 -28.75
N VAL A 312 -5.48 -4.61 -30.08
CA VAL A 312 -5.60 -3.38 -30.88
C VAL A 312 -6.84 -2.59 -30.47
N LEU A 313 -8.00 -3.21 -30.25
CA LEU A 313 -9.22 -2.53 -29.80
C LEU A 313 -9.08 -1.97 -28.37
N PHE A 314 -8.39 -2.66 -27.46
CA PHE A 314 -8.09 -2.13 -26.12
C PHE A 314 -7.10 -0.96 -26.18
N ALA A 315 -6.06 -1.07 -27.01
CA ALA A 315 -5.11 0.02 -27.27
C ALA A 315 -5.81 1.22 -27.94
N LEU A 316 -6.75 0.98 -28.86
CA LEU A 316 -7.55 2.00 -29.56
C LEU A 316 -8.55 2.66 -28.60
N TRP A 317 -9.27 1.89 -27.80
CA TRP A 317 -10.19 2.38 -26.77
C TRP A 317 -9.45 3.22 -25.71
N ARG A 318 -8.25 2.81 -25.32
CA ARG A 318 -7.40 3.57 -24.39
C ARG A 318 -6.79 4.80 -25.06
N TRP A 319 -6.40 4.74 -26.33
CA TRP A 319 -5.99 5.90 -27.15
C TRP A 319 -7.12 6.93 -27.24
N LEU A 320 -8.36 6.47 -27.40
CA LEU A 320 -9.56 7.31 -27.38
C LEU A 320 -9.87 7.90 -25.99
N ARG A 321 -9.48 7.24 -24.88
CA ARG A 321 -9.59 7.75 -23.50
C ARG A 321 -8.39 8.57 -22.99
N ALA A 322 -7.23 8.49 -23.65
CA ALA A 322 -6.04 9.29 -23.34
C ALA A 322 -6.28 10.83 -23.28
N PRO A 323 -7.23 11.43 -24.02
CA PRO A 323 -7.55 12.85 -23.91
C PRO A 323 -8.10 13.27 -22.53
N SER A 324 -8.78 12.39 -21.79
CA SER A 324 -9.33 12.69 -20.46
C SER A 324 -8.22 12.90 -19.42
N ASP A 325 -7.15 12.09 -19.49
CA ASP A 325 -6.00 12.21 -18.59
C ASP A 325 -5.10 13.40 -18.95
N ARG A 326 -5.09 13.85 -20.23
CA ARG A 326 -4.32 15.01 -20.67
C ARG A 326 -4.75 16.31 -19.98
N LYS A 327 -5.93 16.36 -19.38
CA LYS A 327 -6.44 17.53 -18.64
C LYS A 327 -5.57 17.87 -17.43
N TYR A 328 -5.08 16.86 -16.70
CA TYR A 328 -4.31 17.03 -15.46
C TYR A 328 -2.83 17.40 -15.71
N TYR A 329 -2.27 16.98 -16.85
CA TYR A 329 -0.86 17.24 -17.22
C TYR A 329 -0.69 18.39 -18.22
N LYS A 330 -1.77 19.11 -18.58
CA LYS A 330 -1.77 20.13 -19.65
C LYS A 330 -0.82 21.30 -19.37
N ASN A 331 -0.56 21.56 -18.09
CA ASN A 331 0.25 22.69 -17.64
C ASN A 331 1.70 22.31 -17.36
N VAL A 332 2.06 21.03 -17.43
CA VAL A 332 3.43 20.54 -17.20
C VAL A 332 4.09 20.24 -18.54
N SER A 333 5.21 20.94 -18.80
CA SER A 333 6.03 20.72 -20.00
C SER A 333 6.79 19.41 -19.91
N GLY A 334 7.25 18.87 -21.03
CA GLY A 334 8.08 17.66 -21.04
C GLY A 334 8.49 17.24 -22.45
N PRO A 335 9.36 16.22 -22.56
CA PRO A 335 9.85 15.73 -23.83
C PRO A 335 8.70 15.30 -24.77
N PRO A 336 8.91 15.41 -26.09
CA PRO A 336 7.90 15.05 -27.07
C PRO A 336 7.56 13.55 -26.95
N THR A 337 6.27 13.26 -26.79
CA THR A 337 5.78 11.89 -26.61
C THR A 337 5.37 11.27 -27.94
N LEU A 338 5.80 10.03 -28.16
CA LEU A 338 5.33 9.23 -29.29
C LEU A 338 3.99 8.55 -28.96
N PRO A 339 3.10 8.35 -29.95
CA PRO A 339 1.86 7.61 -29.73
C PRO A 339 2.13 6.21 -29.16
N LEU A 340 1.31 5.78 -28.18
CA LEU A 340 1.33 4.47 -27.49
C LEU A 340 2.55 4.17 -26.61
N ILE A 341 3.77 4.55 -27.01
CA ILE A 341 5.02 4.26 -26.27
C ILE A 341 5.49 5.44 -25.41
N GLY A 342 4.97 6.64 -25.61
CA GLY A 342 5.33 7.83 -24.84
C GLY A 342 6.78 8.25 -25.08
N ASN A 343 7.52 8.43 -23.99
CA ASN A 343 8.94 8.74 -23.92
C ASN A 343 9.82 7.48 -23.77
N ALA A 344 9.27 6.27 -23.90
CA ALA A 344 10.02 5.06 -23.61
C ALA A 344 11.30 4.90 -24.43
N LEU A 345 11.31 5.29 -25.72
CA LEU A 345 12.55 5.29 -26.53
C LEU A 345 13.54 6.36 -26.08
N TYR A 346 13.04 7.47 -25.55
CA TYR A 346 13.87 8.51 -24.95
C TYR A 346 14.41 8.10 -23.58
N PHE A 347 13.86 7.09 -22.90
CA PHE A 347 14.39 6.59 -21.62
C PHE A 347 14.71 5.08 -21.65
N SER A 348 14.96 4.53 -22.85
CA SER A 348 15.09 3.08 -23.03
C SER A 348 16.41 2.50 -22.51
N SER A 349 17.43 3.34 -22.35
CA SER A 349 18.74 2.94 -21.85
C SER A 349 18.81 3.14 -20.35
N THR A 350 19.07 2.06 -19.60
CA THR A 350 19.26 2.10 -18.15
C THR A 350 20.55 2.81 -17.73
N SER A 351 21.56 2.90 -18.61
CA SER A 351 22.82 3.60 -18.33
C SER A 351 22.72 5.11 -18.55
N GLU A 352 21.93 5.56 -19.52
CA GLU A 352 21.83 6.99 -19.87
C GLU A 352 20.63 7.69 -19.23
N ILE A 353 19.80 6.95 -18.49
CA ILE A 353 18.53 7.48 -17.98
C ILE A 353 18.71 8.73 -17.12
N LEU A 354 19.72 8.75 -16.25
CA LEU A 354 20.00 9.88 -15.37
C LEU A 354 20.44 11.10 -16.16
N ASP A 355 21.33 10.94 -17.14
CA ASP A 355 21.78 12.03 -18.02
C ASP A 355 20.62 12.64 -18.80
N ARG A 356 19.75 11.79 -19.35
CA ARG A 356 18.56 12.23 -20.09
C ARG A 356 17.54 12.92 -19.19
N MET A 357 17.39 12.47 -17.94
CA MET A 357 16.56 13.15 -16.94
C MET A 357 17.13 14.52 -16.54
N MET A 358 18.44 14.60 -16.30
CA MET A 358 19.13 15.86 -15.99
C MET A 358 18.99 16.88 -17.12
N LYS A 359 19.08 16.42 -18.37
CA LYS A 359 18.80 17.26 -19.54
C LYS A 359 17.36 17.78 -19.54
N CYS A 360 16.37 16.92 -19.31
CA CYS A 360 14.97 17.35 -19.21
C CYS A 360 14.72 18.33 -18.05
N ILE A 361 15.35 18.12 -16.88
CA ILE A 361 15.26 19.04 -15.74
C ILE A 361 15.74 20.43 -16.14
N LYS A 362 16.87 20.51 -16.87
CA LYS A 362 17.42 21.76 -17.36
C LYS A 362 16.53 22.43 -18.42
N ASP A 363 16.02 21.66 -19.37
CA ASP A 363 15.22 22.17 -20.50
C ASP A 363 13.82 22.62 -20.07
N TYR A 364 13.25 22.04 -19.00
CA TYR A 364 11.88 22.30 -18.55
C TYR A 364 11.78 23.00 -17.18
N GLY A 365 12.89 23.48 -16.62
CA GLY A 365 12.89 24.34 -15.44
C GLY A 365 12.55 23.61 -14.14
N GLY A 366 13.11 22.42 -13.91
CA GLY A 366 12.98 21.70 -12.64
C GLY A 366 11.77 20.76 -12.54
N ILE A 367 10.83 20.80 -13.49
CA ILE A 367 9.67 19.90 -13.52
C ILE A 367 9.39 19.48 -14.95
N PHE A 368 9.22 18.18 -15.17
CA PHE A 368 8.74 17.71 -16.46
C PHE A 368 7.82 16.51 -16.35
N LYS A 369 6.96 16.34 -17.35
CA LYS A 369 6.15 15.13 -17.49
C LYS A 369 6.92 14.04 -18.22
N MET A 370 6.84 12.82 -17.71
CA MET A 370 7.35 11.61 -18.33
C MET A 370 6.21 10.62 -18.50
N GLU A 371 6.15 9.99 -19.66
CA GLU A 371 5.10 9.05 -20.06
C GLU A 371 5.83 7.81 -20.58
N ILE A 372 5.59 6.64 -19.99
CA ILE A 372 6.15 5.37 -20.44
C ILE A 372 4.96 4.48 -20.78
N GLY A 373 4.82 4.14 -22.06
CA GLY A 373 3.66 3.39 -22.54
C GLY A 373 2.31 4.11 -22.31
N PRO A 374 1.19 3.38 -22.38
CA PRO A 374 -0.15 3.98 -22.27
C PRO A 374 -0.62 4.21 -20.83
N ILE A 375 0.07 3.67 -19.82
CA ILE A 375 -0.40 3.64 -18.42
C ILE A 375 0.46 4.51 -17.50
N GLN A 376 1.79 4.44 -17.62
CA GLN A 376 2.68 5.09 -16.65
C GLN A 376 2.91 6.55 -17.03
N LYS A 377 2.18 7.44 -16.36
CA LYS A 377 2.33 8.90 -16.46
C LYS A 377 2.83 9.42 -15.15
N THR A 378 3.96 10.12 -15.19
CA THR A 378 4.70 10.56 -14.00
C THR A 378 5.14 12.00 -14.18
N ILE A 379 5.12 12.77 -13.10
CA ILE A 379 5.74 14.10 -13.07
C ILE A 379 7.06 13.90 -12.33
N VAL A 380 8.16 14.24 -12.99
CA VAL A 380 9.49 14.26 -12.40
C VAL A 380 9.74 15.67 -11.89
N VAL A 381 10.13 15.75 -10.63
CA VAL A 381 10.32 17.01 -9.90
C VAL A 381 11.74 17.05 -9.34
N ALA A 382 12.43 18.15 -9.60
CA ALA A 382 13.73 18.50 -9.02
C ALA A 382 13.67 19.82 -8.21
N ASP A 383 12.53 20.51 -8.19
CA ASP A 383 12.32 21.73 -7.40
C ASP A 383 12.08 21.38 -5.92
N TYR A 384 12.91 21.92 -5.03
CA TYR A 384 12.88 21.61 -3.60
C TYR A 384 11.58 22.05 -2.91
N LYS A 385 10.90 23.12 -3.36
CA LYS A 385 9.66 23.62 -2.75
C LYS A 385 8.50 22.66 -3.01
N ILE A 386 8.48 22.05 -4.18
CA ILE A 386 7.48 21.01 -4.48
C ILE A 386 7.80 19.74 -3.73
N VAL A 387 9.08 19.36 -3.64
CA VAL A 387 9.50 18.22 -2.82
C VAL A 387 9.10 18.43 -1.36
N GLU A 388 9.33 19.62 -0.79
CA GLU A 388 8.89 19.99 0.56
C GLU A 388 7.37 19.86 0.69
N CYS A 389 6.59 20.51 -0.18
CA CYS A 389 5.13 20.43 -0.18
C CYS A 389 4.59 19.00 -0.23
N MET A 390 5.20 18.14 -1.06
CA MET A 390 4.81 16.73 -1.15
C MET A 390 5.19 15.98 0.13
N LEU A 391 6.43 16.09 0.60
CA LEU A 391 6.94 15.27 1.71
C LEU A 391 6.47 15.76 3.08
N SER A 392 6.09 17.04 3.23
CA SER A 392 5.53 17.59 4.47
C SER A 392 4.02 17.39 4.60
N SER A 393 3.36 16.92 3.53
CA SER A 393 1.91 16.74 3.52
C SER A 393 1.51 15.64 4.51
N THR A 394 0.52 15.94 5.36
CA THR A 394 -0.15 14.95 6.22
C THR A 394 -1.18 14.10 5.44
N LYS A 395 -1.42 14.46 4.17
CA LYS A 395 -2.25 13.72 3.22
C LYS A 395 -1.55 12.40 2.89
N GLU A 396 -2.28 11.28 2.92
CA GLU A 396 -1.70 9.96 2.67
C GLU A 396 -1.09 9.91 1.25
N LEU A 397 0.24 9.85 1.19
CA LEU A 397 0.99 9.55 -0.04
C LEU A 397 1.30 8.06 -0.06
N THR A 398 0.78 7.34 -1.06
CA THR A 398 1.15 5.94 -1.29
C THR A 398 2.39 5.84 -2.18
N LYS A 399 2.99 4.65 -2.21
CA LYS A 399 4.07 4.35 -3.16
C LYS A 399 3.56 4.43 -4.61
N SER A 400 4.43 4.86 -5.53
CA SER A 400 4.11 4.88 -6.96
C SER A 400 3.99 3.48 -7.56
N GLU A 401 3.37 3.38 -8.73
CA GLU A 401 3.14 2.12 -9.46
C GLU A 401 4.43 1.31 -9.72
N GLY A 402 5.59 1.98 -9.84
CA GLY A 402 6.88 1.30 -10.02
C GLY A 402 7.26 0.33 -8.88
N TYR A 403 6.76 0.55 -7.66
CA TYR A 403 7.01 -0.37 -6.54
C TYR A 403 6.28 -1.71 -6.71
N ALA A 404 5.27 -1.79 -7.59
CA ALA A 404 4.55 -3.03 -7.89
C ALA A 404 5.49 -4.11 -8.47
N PHE A 405 6.53 -3.70 -9.21
CA PHE A 405 7.50 -4.63 -9.79
C PHE A 405 8.41 -5.30 -8.75
N ALA A 406 8.53 -4.70 -7.55
CA ALA A 406 9.29 -5.27 -6.43
C ALA A 406 8.44 -6.19 -5.53
N LEU A 407 7.10 -6.17 -5.65
CA LEU A 407 6.19 -7.01 -4.83
C LEU A 407 6.51 -8.51 -4.90
N PRO A 408 6.85 -9.12 -6.07
CA PRO A 408 7.21 -10.54 -6.11
C PRO A 408 8.44 -10.89 -5.25
N TRP A 409 9.31 -9.91 -4.99
CA TRP A 409 10.49 -10.08 -4.14
C TRP A 409 10.18 -9.73 -2.69
N LEU A 410 9.88 -8.46 -2.43
CA LEU A 410 9.80 -7.87 -1.09
C LEU A 410 8.40 -7.99 -0.45
N GLY A 411 7.40 -8.43 -1.23
CA GLY A 411 6.00 -8.48 -0.81
C GLY A 411 5.50 -7.12 -0.35
N THR A 412 4.82 -7.08 0.80
CA THR A 412 4.26 -5.87 1.41
C THR A 412 5.05 -5.43 2.66
N GLY A 413 6.36 -5.66 2.66
CA GLY A 413 7.27 -5.18 3.72
C GLY A 413 7.41 -3.66 3.74
N LEU A 414 8.23 -3.11 4.65
CA LEU A 414 8.27 -1.67 4.93
C LEU A 414 8.52 -0.76 3.71
N LEU A 415 9.25 -1.24 2.69
CA LEU A 415 9.58 -0.47 1.49
C LEU A 415 8.38 -0.32 0.52
N THR A 416 7.58 -1.37 0.39
CA THR A 416 6.50 -1.52 -0.62
C THR A 416 5.10 -1.49 0.00
N GLY A 417 4.98 -1.66 1.31
CA GLY A 417 3.72 -1.58 2.05
C GLY A 417 3.21 -0.15 2.17
N ASP A 418 1.88 -0.01 2.23
CA ASP A 418 1.16 1.26 2.30
C ASP A 418 0.12 1.28 3.43
N GLY A 419 -0.38 2.48 3.76
CA GLY A 419 -1.55 2.69 4.61
C GLY A 419 -1.41 2.20 6.06
N PRO A 420 -2.50 1.71 6.69
CA PRO A 420 -2.50 1.31 8.10
C PRO A 420 -1.51 0.19 8.43
N LYS A 421 -1.32 -0.77 7.51
CA LYS A 421 -0.36 -1.88 7.69
C LYS A 421 1.06 -1.34 7.82
N TRP A 422 1.45 -0.46 6.89
CA TRP A 422 2.76 0.21 6.94
C TRP A 422 2.96 0.99 8.23
N LYS A 423 1.96 1.77 8.68
CA LYS A 423 2.04 2.54 9.93
C LYS A 423 2.32 1.64 11.14
N LYS A 424 1.61 0.50 11.24
CA LYS A 424 1.80 -0.48 12.33
C LYS A 424 3.20 -1.10 12.29
N HIS A 425 3.62 -1.59 11.12
CA HIS A 425 4.94 -2.20 10.94
C HIS A 425 6.05 -1.18 11.23
N ARG A 426 5.94 0.06 10.72
CA ARG A 426 6.92 1.11 10.99
C ARG A 426 7.04 1.42 12.48
N ARG A 427 5.91 1.58 13.18
CA ARG A 427 5.89 1.87 14.62
C ARG A 427 6.59 0.75 15.42
N MET A 428 6.36 -0.49 15.04
CA MET A 428 6.95 -1.68 15.67
C MET A 428 8.47 -1.78 15.45
N LEU A 429 8.95 -1.42 14.26
CA LEU A 429 10.36 -1.59 13.87
C LEU A 429 11.26 -0.41 14.26
N THR A 430 10.70 0.79 14.37
CA THR A 430 11.46 2.02 14.68
C THR A 430 12.36 1.91 15.93
N PRO A 431 11.93 1.27 17.04
CA PRO A 431 12.80 1.10 18.22
C PRO A 431 14.12 0.38 17.93
N ALA A 432 14.17 -0.53 16.95
CA ALA A 432 15.37 -1.28 16.56
C ALA A 432 16.51 -0.39 16.02
N PHE A 433 16.16 0.80 15.53
CA PHE A 433 17.08 1.74 14.89
C PHE A 433 17.41 2.94 15.78
N HIS A 434 17.09 2.87 17.07
CA HIS A 434 17.43 3.91 18.03
C HIS A 434 18.96 3.94 18.26
N PHE A 435 19.56 5.13 18.39
CA PHE A 435 21.03 5.31 18.47
C PHE A 435 21.70 4.44 19.55
N LYS A 436 21.07 4.30 20.73
CA LYS A 436 21.56 3.41 21.81
C LYS A 436 21.70 1.93 21.41
N ILE A 437 20.96 1.47 20.40
CA ILE A 437 21.10 0.13 19.83
C ILE A 437 22.23 0.14 18.79
N LEU A 438 22.28 1.16 17.94
CA LEU A 438 23.32 1.30 16.90
C LEU A 438 24.74 1.40 17.47
N GLU A 439 24.90 2.04 18.64
CA GLU A 439 26.16 2.10 19.41
C GLU A 439 26.76 0.71 19.68
N GLN A 440 25.92 -0.32 19.77
CA GLN A 440 26.34 -1.69 20.09
C GLN A 440 26.84 -2.45 18.87
N PHE A 441 26.75 -1.87 17.66
CA PHE A 441 27.15 -2.50 16.41
C PHE A 441 28.56 -2.11 15.95
N ILE A 442 29.27 -1.27 16.70
CA ILE A 442 30.60 -0.80 16.31
C ILE A 442 31.59 -1.96 16.20
N ASP A 443 31.54 -2.92 17.13
CA ASP A 443 32.39 -4.13 17.09
C ASP A 443 32.14 -4.95 15.81
N VAL A 444 30.90 -5.00 15.33
CA VAL A 444 30.53 -5.69 14.07
C VAL A 444 31.10 -4.94 12.87
N PHE A 445 30.98 -3.61 12.85
CA PHE A 445 31.55 -2.79 11.78
C PHE A 445 33.08 -2.94 11.71
N GLU A 446 33.75 -2.97 12.86
CA GLU A 446 35.20 -3.18 12.92
C GLU A 446 35.58 -4.59 12.45
N SER A 447 34.89 -5.64 12.94
CA SER A 447 35.15 -7.02 12.53
C SER A 447 35.00 -7.22 11.02
N CYS A 448 33.88 -6.73 10.46
CA CYS A 448 33.62 -6.78 9.02
C CYS A 448 34.64 -5.95 8.24
N GLY A 449 34.98 -4.75 8.74
CA GLY A 449 35.97 -3.85 8.15
C GLY A 449 37.39 -4.44 8.14
N ASN A 450 37.80 -5.12 9.20
CA ASN A 450 39.09 -5.81 9.26
C ASN A 450 39.16 -6.96 8.26
N THR A 451 38.05 -7.67 8.06
CA THR A 451 37.97 -8.70 7.00
C THR A 451 38.10 -8.07 5.62
N LEU A 452 37.41 -6.95 5.37
CA LEU A 452 37.53 -6.20 4.12
C LEU A 452 38.97 -5.75 3.87
N LEU A 453 39.64 -5.18 4.88
CA LEU A 453 41.04 -4.73 4.77
C LEU A 453 41.97 -5.87 4.38
N LYS A 454 41.86 -7.05 5.01
CA LYS A 454 42.66 -8.25 4.66
C LYS A 454 42.46 -8.68 3.20
N LYS A 455 41.27 -8.50 2.64
CA LYS A 455 40.99 -8.81 1.22
C LYS A 455 41.60 -7.74 0.31
N LEU A 456 41.47 -6.46 0.67
CA LEU A 456 42.03 -5.34 -0.09
C LEU A 456 43.57 -5.33 -0.07
N GLU A 457 44.20 -5.78 1.01
CA GLU A 457 45.66 -5.94 1.11
C GLU A 457 46.24 -6.85 0.02
N GLN A 458 45.47 -7.86 -0.43
CA GLN A 458 45.87 -8.78 -1.50
C GLN A 458 45.86 -8.14 -2.89
N GLU A 459 45.20 -6.99 -3.03
CA GLU A 459 45.12 -6.22 -4.27
C GLU A 459 46.20 -5.13 -4.34
N VAL A 460 46.95 -4.90 -3.26
CA VAL A 460 48.03 -3.90 -3.20
C VAL A 460 49.14 -4.26 -4.19
N GLY A 461 49.57 -3.28 -4.99
CA GLY A 461 50.62 -3.45 -6.01
C GLY A 461 50.08 -3.81 -7.41
N LYS A 462 48.78 -3.98 -7.57
CA LYS A 462 48.12 -4.07 -8.90
C LYS A 462 47.84 -2.66 -9.45
N ASP A 463 47.74 -2.54 -10.77
CA ASP A 463 47.49 -1.25 -11.44
C ASP A 463 46.13 -0.63 -11.07
N SER A 464 45.05 -1.43 -11.10
CA SER A 464 43.69 -1.01 -10.70
C SER A 464 42.78 -2.24 -10.50
N PHE A 465 41.73 -2.08 -9.70
CA PHE A 465 40.70 -3.10 -9.49
C PHE A 465 39.34 -2.46 -9.15
N ASP A 466 38.25 -3.21 -9.32
CA ASP A 466 36.91 -2.76 -8.92
C ASP A 466 36.67 -3.02 -7.43
N VAL A 467 36.47 -1.94 -6.66
CA VAL A 467 36.23 -2.00 -5.22
C VAL A 467 34.77 -2.40 -4.88
N TYR A 468 33.83 -2.19 -5.80
CA TYR A 468 32.39 -2.36 -5.55
C TYR A 468 32.00 -3.77 -5.06
N PRO A 469 32.53 -4.89 -5.62
CA PRO A 469 32.23 -6.23 -5.13
C PRO A 469 32.66 -6.45 -3.68
N PHE A 470 33.85 -5.97 -3.28
CA PHE A 470 34.36 -6.11 -1.92
C PHE A 470 33.47 -5.37 -0.91
N ILE A 471 33.11 -4.12 -1.24
CA ILE A 471 32.25 -3.29 -0.40
C ILE A 471 30.84 -3.87 -0.30
N THR A 472 30.30 -4.44 -1.39
CA THR A 472 28.98 -5.08 -1.40
C THR A 472 28.92 -6.27 -0.44
N LEU A 473 29.95 -7.12 -0.42
CA LEU A 473 30.02 -8.26 0.48
C LEU A 473 30.20 -7.82 1.94
N CYS A 474 31.04 -6.82 2.19
CA CYS A 474 31.21 -6.24 3.53
C CYS A 474 29.89 -5.67 4.06
N ALA A 475 29.16 -4.88 3.26
CA ALA A 475 27.88 -4.31 3.67
C ALA A 475 26.82 -5.39 3.94
N LEU A 476 26.87 -6.50 3.19
CA LEU A 476 25.99 -7.64 3.36
C LEU A 476 26.27 -8.40 4.67
N ASP A 477 27.55 -8.59 5.03
CA ASP A 477 27.93 -9.15 6.33
C ASP A 477 27.47 -8.26 7.48
N VAL A 478 27.74 -6.96 7.38
CA VAL A 478 27.32 -5.97 8.38
C VAL A 478 25.82 -6.06 8.65
N ILE A 479 24.98 -5.97 7.62
CA ILE A 479 23.52 -5.97 7.84
C ILE A 479 23.01 -7.30 8.39
N CYS A 480 23.61 -8.44 7.99
CA CYS A 480 23.21 -9.75 8.49
C CYS A 480 23.58 -9.91 9.97
N GLU A 481 24.76 -9.45 10.37
CA GLU A 481 25.20 -9.54 11.76
C GLU A 481 24.47 -8.54 12.67
N THR A 482 24.30 -7.29 12.25
CA THR A 482 23.67 -6.26 13.09
C THR A 482 22.16 -6.44 13.19
N THR A 483 21.49 -6.68 12.06
CA THR A 483 20.02 -6.61 11.96
C THR A 483 19.40 -8.00 12.02
N MET A 484 20.03 -9.00 11.42
CA MET A 484 19.54 -10.39 11.45
C MET A 484 20.16 -11.24 12.57
N GLY A 485 21.19 -10.72 13.25
CA GLY A 485 21.85 -11.41 14.36
C GLY A 485 22.53 -12.71 13.92
N ILE A 486 22.95 -12.80 12.65
CA ILE A 486 23.61 -13.99 12.08
C ILE A 486 24.84 -13.61 11.26
N SER A 487 25.94 -14.32 11.46
CA SER A 487 27.14 -14.21 10.60
C SER A 487 26.99 -15.11 9.38
N ILE A 488 27.14 -14.55 8.19
CA ILE A 488 27.06 -15.30 6.92
C ILE A 488 28.39 -15.39 6.17
N ASN A 489 29.42 -14.66 6.62
CA ASN A 489 30.76 -14.62 6.03
C ASN A 489 30.74 -14.41 4.50
N ALA A 490 29.89 -13.51 4.03
CA ALA A 490 29.71 -13.17 2.62
C ALA A 490 31.02 -12.74 1.96
N GLN A 491 31.92 -12.07 2.68
CA GLN A 491 33.24 -11.66 2.16
C GLN A 491 34.16 -12.82 1.76
N ASP A 492 33.88 -14.05 2.20
CA ASP A 492 34.60 -15.24 1.76
C ASP A 492 33.98 -15.90 0.51
N ASP A 493 32.73 -15.59 0.18
CA ASP A 493 32.02 -16.08 -1.01
C ASP A 493 31.94 -15.01 -2.10
N VAL A 494 33.03 -14.87 -2.86
CA VAL A 494 33.12 -13.96 -4.02
C VAL A 494 32.06 -14.27 -5.08
N THR A 495 31.54 -15.50 -5.10
CA THR A 495 30.53 -15.98 -6.06
C THR A 495 29.10 -15.94 -5.53
N SER A 496 28.85 -15.15 -4.47
CA SER A 496 27.55 -15.09 -3.80
C SER A 496 26.38 -15.01 -4.77
N GLN A 497 25.67 -16.14 -4.89
CA GLN A 497 24.49 -16.24 -5.76
C GLN A 497 23.37 -15.29 -5.30
N TYR A 498 23.37 -14.94 -4.01
CA TYR A 498 22.46 -13.97 -3.43
C TYR A 498 22.72 -12.57 -4.02
N VAL A 499 23.95 -12.06 -3.94
CA VAL A 499 24.32 -10.73 -4.47
C VAL A 499 24.08 -10.66 -5.98
N HIS A 500 24.42 -11.70 -6.72
CA HIS A 500 24.09 -11.78 -8.15
C HIS A 500 22.58 -11.70 -8.40
N SER A 501 21.78 -12.42 -7.59
CA SER A 501 20.32 -12.40 -7.71
C SER A 501 19.71 -11.04 -7.35
N VAL A 502 20.27 -10.32 -6.38
CA VAL A 502 19.90 -8.93 -6.05
C VAL A 502 20.12 -8.03 -7.27
N LYS A 503 21.32 -8.05 -7.87
CA LYS A 503 21.64 -7.24 -9.06
C LYS A 503 20.72 -7.53 -10.24
N GLU A 504 20.43 -8.81 -10.50
CA GLU A 504 19.48 -9.21 -11.55
C GLU A 504 18.06 -8.71 -11.26
N MET A 505 17.60 -8.80 -10.02
CA MET A 505 16.30 -8.27 -9.64
C MET A 505 16.22 -6.75 -9.82
N CYS A 506 17.24 -5.99 -9.40
CA CYS A 506 17.28 -4.54 -9.61
C CYS A 506 17.26 -4.17 -11.11
N ARG A 507 18.05 -4.86 -11.93
CA ARG A 507 18.06 -4.68 -13.39
C ARG A 507 16.68 -4.95 -13.98
N ILE A 508 16.07 -6.08 -13.63
CA ILE A 508 14.74 -6.49 -14.12
C ILE A 508 13.66 -5.48 -13.70
N ILE A 509 13.66 -5.04 -12.44
CA ILE A 509 12.69 -4.05 -11.94
C ILE A 509 12.79 -2.75 -12.77
N MET A 510 14.02 -2.27 -13.01
CA MET A 510 14.24 -1.07 -13.81
C MET A 510 13.82 -1.27 -15.28
N GLU A 511 14.21 -2.38 -15.91
CA GLU A 511 13.83 -2.68 -17.30
C GLU A 511 12.31 -2.81 -17.47
N ARG A 512 11.61 -3.42 -16.49
CA ARG A 512 10.15 -3.50 -16.48
C ARG A 512 9.52 -2.11 -16.35
N ALA A 513 10.03 -1.27 -15.45
CA ALA A 513 9.51 0.08 -15.23
C ALA A 513 9.68 1.01 -16.44
N LEU A 514 10.66 0.74 -17.30
CA LEU A 514 10.94 1.54 -18.50
C LEU A 514 10.40 0.93 -19.80
N SER A 515 9.91 -0.31 -19.76
CA SER A 515 9.42 -1.02 -20.94
C SER A 515 7.90 -0.90 -21.11
N PRO A 516 7.40 -0.32 -22.22
CA PRO A 516 5.97 -0.29 -22.56
C PRO A 516 5.31 -1.66 -22.66
N ILE A 517 6.11 -2.71 -22.85
CA ILE A 517 5.63 -4.09 -23.03
C ILE A 517 5.81 -4.86 -21.72
N GLN A 518 7.01 -4.85 -21.12
CA GLN A 518 7.31 -5.67 -19.92
C GLN A 518 6.65 -5.14 -18.64
N MET A 519 6.11 -3.91 -18.65
CA MET A 519 5.27 -3.40 -17.56
C MET A 519 4.00 -4.24 -17.35
N PHE A 520 3.53 -4.94 -18.38
CA PHE A 520 2.35 -5.80 -18.31
C PHE A 520 2.76 -7.24 -17.99
N ASP A 521 2.06 -7.88 -17.05
CA ASP A 521 2.43 -9.23 -16.60
C ASP A 521 2.32 -10.29 -17.70
N LEU A 522 1.26 -10.22 -18.53
CA LEU A 522 1.02 -11.22 -19.58
C LEU A 522 2.16 -11.31 -20.61
N PRO A 523 2.56 -10.22 -21.30
CA PRO A 523 3.71 -10.28 -22.20
C PRO A 523 5.02 -10.51 -21.45
N TYR A 524 5.13 -10.05 -20.19
CA TYR A 524 6.33 -10.28 -19.39
C TYR A 524 6.61 -11.77 -19.14
N PHE A 525 5.58 -12.61 -18.94
CA PHE A 525 5.73 -14.06 -18.75
C PHE A 525 6.48 -14.76 -19.87
N PHE A 526 6.39 -14.26 -21.10
CA PHE A 526 7.05 -14.84 -22.27
C PHE A 526 8.49 -14.33 -22.46
N THR A 527 8.97 -13.43 -21.62
CA THR A 527 10.32 -12.86 -21.74
C THR A 527 11.37 -13.73 -21.05
N LYS A 528 12.63 -13.59 -21.51
CA LYS A 528 13.80 -14.16 -20.83
C LYS A 528 13.93 -13.62 -19.39
N ASN A 529 13.61 -12.34 -19.19
CA ASN A 529 13.65 -11.67 -17.89
C ASN A 529 12.74 -12.35 -16.86
N TYR A 530 11.55 -12.81 -17.24
CA TYR A 530 10.69 -13.56 -16.32
C TYR A 530 11.33 -14.86 -15.82
N ARG A 531 12.02 -15.61 -16.70
CA ARG A 531 12.73 -16.84 -16.32
C ARG A 531 13.88 -16.55 -15.36
N ILE A 532 14.63 -15.47 -15.61
CA ILE A 532 15.73 -15.01 -14.75
C ILE A 532 15.16 -14.57 -13.39
N GLN A 533 14.10 -13.76 -13.38
CA GLN A 533 13.40 -13.32 -12.17
C GLN A 533 12.99 -14.52 -11.31
N ARG A 534 12.37 -15.56 -11.89
CA ARG A 534 11.97 -16.74 -11.11
C ARG A 534 13.15 -17.45 -10.44
N LYS A 535 14.28 -17.58 -11.15
CA LYS A 535 15.50 -18.19 -10.60
C LYS A 535 16.07 -17.33 -9.48
N ALA A 536 16.17 -16.02 -9.69
CA ALA A 536 16.67 -15.06 -8.71
C ALA A 536 15.79 -15.04 -7.44
N LEU A 537 14.47 -14.93 -7.59
CA LEU A 537 13.51 -14.94 -6.48
C LEU A 537 13.62 -16.20 -5.62
N ARG A 538 13.80 -17.37 -6.25
CA ARG A 538 14.00 -18.61 -5.51
C ARG A 538 15.22 -18.53 -4.59
N ILE A 539 16.36 -18.08 -5.10
CA ILE A 539 17.61 -17.94 -4.34
C ILE A 539 17.44 -16.91 -3.21
N LEU A 540 16.83 -15.77 -3.52
CA LEU A 540 16.62 -14.69 -2.55
C LEU A 540 15.71 -15.15 -1.40
N HIS A 541 14.56 -15.75 -1.71
CA HIS A 541 13.63 -16.24 -0.69
C HIS A 541 14.18 -17.45 0.08
N GLU A 542 14.92 -18.35 -0.56
CA GLU A 542 15.61 -19.45 0.12
C GLU A 542 16.60 -18.92 1.16
N LYS A 543 17.40 -17.90 0.81
CA LYS A 543 18.35 -17.28 1.74
C LYS A 543 17.61 -16.64 2.92
N SER A 544 16.61 -15.80 2.67
CA SER A 544 15.83 -15.14 3.74
C SER A 544 15.12 -16.13 4.66
N ASN A 545 14.54 -17.19 4.10
CA ASN A 545 13.93 -18.26 4.91
C ASN A 545 14.97 -19.03 5.73
N SER A 546 16.16 -19.26 5.18
CA SER A 546 17.27 -19.88 5.92
C SER A 546 17.69 -19.03 7.12
N VAL A 547 17.81 -17.71 6.94
CA VAL A 547 18.10 -16.76 8.03
C VAL A 547 17.05 -16.85 9.14
N ILE A 548 15.76 -16.82 8.78
CA ILE A 548 14.64 -16.90 9.73
C ILE A 548 14.65 -18.24 10.47
N LYS A 549 14.93 -19.33 9.76
CA LYS A 549 14.97 -20.68 10.33
C LYS A 549 16.10 -20.80 11.37
N HIS A 550 17.33 -20.43 11.02
CA HIS A 550 18.46 -20.48 11.94
C HIS A 550 18.20 -19.66 13.19
N LYS A 551 17.59 -18.47 13.04
CA LYS A 551 17.29 -17.62 14.20
C LYS A 551 16.24 -18.22 15.14
N ARG A 552 15.22 -18.90 14.59
CA ARG A 552 14.24 -19.62 15.41
C ARG A 552 14.87 -20.77 16.18
N GLU A 553 15.72 -21.56 15.53
CA GLU A 553 16.45 -22.66 16.17
C GLU A 553 17.36 -22.17 17.30
N GLU A 554 18.02 -21.01 17.12
CA GLU A 554 18.82 -20.36 18.18
C GLU A 554 17.95 -19.94 19.38
N LEU A 555 16.72 -19.46 19.15
CA LEU A 555 15.80 -19.07 20.21
C LEU A 555 15.20 -20.29 20.94
N GLU A 556 14.97 -21.40 20.25
CA GLU A 556 14.43 -22.64 20.84
C GLU A 556 15.46 -23.40 21.68
N THR A 557 16.76 -23.28 21.36
CA THR A 557 17.85 -24.01 22.03
C THR A 557 18.39 -23.31 23.28
N LYS A 558 18.02 -22.04 23.55
CA LYS A 558 18.42 -21.34 24.77
C LYS A 558 17.61 -21.81 25.99
N PRO A 559 18.25 -22.30 27.08
CA PRO A 559 17.54 -22.78 28.26
C PRO A 559 16.79 -21.65 28.98
N LYS A 560 15.55 -21.91 29.42
CA LYS A 560 14.66 -20.93 30.08
C LYS A 560 15.25 -20.29 31.35
N GLU A 561 16.18 -20.95 32.03
CA GLU A 561 16.84 -20.43 33.25
C GLU A 561 17.85 -19.30 32.93
N MET A 562 18.50 -19.32 31.76
CA MET A 562 19.34 -18.20 31.29
C MET A 562 18.50 -16.98 30.88
N ILE A 563 17.24 -17.17 30.48
CA ILE A 563 16.34 -16.08 30.05
C ILE A 563 15.90 -15.23 31.25
N GLU A 564 15.73 -15.82 32.44
CA GLU A 564 15.34 -15.09 33.66
C GLU A 564 16.53 -14.36 34.32
N GLU A 565 17.73 -14.96 34.33
CA GLU A 565 18.95 -14.28 34.83
C GLU A 565 19.46 -13.18 33.87
N GLU A 566 19.37 -13.37 32.55
CA GLU A 566 19.73 -12.33 31.57
C GLU A 566 18.71 -11.19 31.48
N ALA A 567 17.42 -11.44 31.77
CA ALA A 567 16.40 -10.38 31.83
C ALA A 567 16.61 -9.41 33.01
N PHE A 568 17.19 -9.89 34.11
CA PHE A 568 17.46 -9.09 35.31
C PHE A 568 18.81 -8.36 35.25
N THR A 569 19.74 -8.85 34.44
CA THR A 569 21.13 -8.36 34.37
C THR A 569 21.39 -7.63 33.06
N ILE A 570 20.94 -6.35 32.99
CA ILE A 570 21.18 -5.38 31.90
C ILE A 570 20.38 -5.65 30.62
N LYS A 571 19.54 -4.68 30.25
CA LYS A 571 18.91 -4.48 28.93
C LYS A 571 19.90 -4.69 27.76
N LYS A 572 20.15 -5.93 27.33
CA LYS A 572 20.96 -6.23 26.14
C LYS A 572 20.11 -6.87 25.04
N LYS A 573 20.37 -6.40 23.82
CA LYS A 573 20.23 -7.11 22.53
C LYS A 573 18.83 -7.67 22.20
N LYS A 574 17.97 -6.84 21.63
CA LYS A 574 17.02 -7.36 20.64
C LYS A 574 17.46 -6.88 19.28
N ALA A 575 17.99 -7.80 18.46
CA ALA A 575 18.20 -7.53 17.05
C ALA A 575 16.83 -7.28 16.40
N PHE A 576 16.83 -6.65 15.23
CA PHE A 576 15.61 -6.39 14.48
C PHE A 576 14.78 -7.66 14.24
N ILE A 577 15.44 -8.78 13.94
CA ILE A 577 14.76 -10.06 13.75
C ILE A 577 14.08 -10.57 15.03
N ASP A 578 14.67 -10.34 16.21
CA ASP A 578 14.10 -10.74 17.50
C ASP A 578 12.82 -9.94 17.78
N LEU A 579 12.84 -8.64 17.48
CA LEU A 579 11.67 -7.78 17.60
C LEU A 579 10.53 -8.24 16.68
N ILE A 580 10.82 -8.69 15.46
CA ILE A 580 9.80 -9.19 14.54
C ILE A 580 9.26 -10.56 14.96
N LEU A 581 10.11 -11.45 15.46
CA LEU A 581 9.70 -12.79 15.88
C LEU A 581 8.81 -12.76 17.13
N GLU A 582 9.04 -11.81 18.03
CA GLU A 582 8.23 -11.60 19.23
C GLU A 582 7.05 -10.63 19.03
N ALA A 583 7.06 -9.86 17.95
CA ALA A 583 6.05 -8.84 17.74
C ALA A 583 4.66 -9.41 17.51
N THR A 584 3.68 -8.74 18.11
CA THR A 584 2.27 -8.91 17.82
C THR A 584 1.71 -7.65 17.18
N VAL A 585 0.92 -7.82 16.13
CA VAL A 585 0.18 -6.76 15.45
C VAL A 585 -1.29 -7.14 15.52
N ASP A 586 -2.13 -6.27 16.08
CA ASP A 586 -3.57 -6.53 16.27
C ASP A 586 -3.87 -7.77 17.13
N GLY A 587 -3.05 -8.02 18.16
CA GLY A 587 -3.22 -9.15 19.08
C GLY A 587 -2.84 -10.51 18.51
N ARG A 588 -2.30 -10.56 17.29
CA ARG A 588 -1.75 -11.79 16.67
C ARG A 588 -0.25 -11.68 16.40
N PRO A 589 0.51 -12.78 16.43
CA PRO A 589 1.87 -12.78 15.91
C PRO A 589 1.88 -12.53 14.40
N LEU A 590 3.01 -12.03 13.89
CA LEU A 590 3.24 -11.91 12.46
C LEU A 590 3.27 -13.29 11.80
N THR A 591 2.72 -13.39 10.59
CA THR A 591 2.79 -14.61 9.80
C THR A 591 4.21 -14.84 9.27
N GLN A 592 4.56 -16.08 8.93
CA GLN A 592 5.84 -16.41 8.29
C GLN A 592 6.10 -15.56 7.04
N GLU A 593 5.05 -15.27 6.27
CA GLU A 593 5.16 -14.46 5.07
C GLU A 593 5.47 -13.00 5.40
N GLU A 594 4.79 -12.41 6.38
CA GLU A 594 5.05 -11.04 6.84
C GLU A 594 6.48 -10.88 7.37
N ILE A 595 6.97 -11.86 8.15
CA ILE A 595 8.34 -11.88 8.67
C ILE A 595 9.34 -11.93 7.50
N ARG A 596 9.12 -12.84 6.54
CA ARG A 596 9.99 -12.96 5.35
C ARG A 596 10.03 -11.66 4.54
N GLN A 597 8.89 -11.02 4.34
CA GLN A 597 8.80 -9.77 3.58
C GLN A 597 9.62 -8.63 4.23
N GLU A 598 9.60 -8.53 5.56
CA GLU A 598 10.44 -7.57 6.27
C GLU A 598 11.92 -7.94 6.21
N VAL A 599 12.27 -9.22 6.39
CA VAL A 599 13.66 -9.69 6.26
C VAL A 599 14.21 -9.41 4.85
N ASP A 600 13.47 -9.76 3.79
CA ASP A 600 13.83 -9.45 2.40
C ASP A 600 14.06 -7.95 2.20
N THR A 601 13.19 -7.12 2.77
CA THR A 601 13.26 -5.66 2.67
C THR A 601 14.53 -5.12 3.33
N PHE A 602 14.84 -5.53 4.56
CA PHE A 602 15.98 -5.01 5.31
C PHE A 602 17.32 -5.56 4.82
N MET A 603 17.38 -6.85 4.46
CA MET A 603 18.58 -7.41 3.84
C MET A 603 18.90 -6.64 2.55
N PHE A 604 17.93 -6.44 1.66
CA PHE A 604 18.14 -5.68 0.42
C PHE A 604 18.52 -4.22 0.67
N ALA A 605 17.66 -3.46 1.36
CA ALA A 605 17.81 -2.02 1.50
C ALA A 605 19.06 -1.64 2.31
N GLY A 606 19.45 -2.46 3.28
CA GLY A 606 20.58 -2.18 4.17
C GLY A 606 21.96 -2.38 3.55
N HIS A 607 22.14 -3.36 2.65
CA HIS A 607 23.46 -3.63 2.06
C HIS A 607 23.70 -2.88 0.75
N ASP A 608 22.78 -2.97 -0.22
CA ASP A 608 23.01 -2.52 -1.60
C ASP A 608 23.17 -0.99 -1.67
N THR A 609 22.36 -0.25 -0.91
CA THR A 609 22.42 1.21 -0.87
C THR A 609 23.68 1.74 -0.16
N THR A 610 24.06 1.10 0.95
CA THR A 610 25.27 1.42 1.72
C THR A 610 26.53 1.10 0.92
N ALA A 611 26.53 -0.02 0.20
CA ALA A 611 27.64 -0.40 -0.65
C ALA A 611 27.89 0.60 -1.78
N SER A 612 26.81 1.07 -2.42
CA SER A 612 26.89 2.13 -3.42
C SER A 612 27.43 3.44 -2.82
N ALA A 613 26.93 3.87 -1.66
CA ALA A 613 27.38 5.09 -0.99
C ALA A 613 28.88 5.05 -0.66
N MET A 614 29.35 3.94 -0.06
CA MET A 614 30.76 3.74 0.29
C MET A 614 31.65 3.70 -0.94
N SER A 615 31.22 3.00 -2.00
CA SER A 615 32.00 2.88 -3.24
C SER A 615 32.18 4.24 -3.92
N PHE A 616 31.12 5.05 -4.00
CA PHE A 616 31.22 6.41 -4.54
C PHE A 616 32.01 7.36 -3.62
N ALA A 617 31.92 7.21 -2.30
CA ALA A 617 32.76 7.98 -1.38
C ALA A 617 34.26 7.68 -1.57
N ILE A 618 34.62 6.39 -1.69
CA ILE A 618 35.99 5.96 -2.00
C ILE A 618 36.43 6.51 -3.36
N TYR A 619 35.57 6.44 -4.38
CA TYR A 619 35.84 7.01 -5.69
C TYR A 619 36.06 8.53 -5.64
N CYS A 620 35.24 9.27 -4.89
CA CYS A 620 35.42 10.72 -4.70
C CYS A 620 36.75 11.03 -4.02
N LEU A 621 37.10 10.29 -2.95
CA LEU A 621 38.36 10.44 -2.25
C LEU A 621 39.57 10.14 -3.17
N ALA A 622 39.51 9.07 -3.95
CA ALA A 622 40.58 8.71 -4.89
C ALA A 622 40.81 9.78 -5.96
N ASN A 623 39.76 10.47 -6.41
CA ASN A 623 39.85 11.54 -7.42
C ASN A 623 40.18 12.93 -6.84
N HIS A 624 40.14 13.09 -5.51
CA HIS A 624 40.42 14.36 -4.82
C HIS A 624 41.45 14.13 -3.69
N PRO A 625 42.76 14.01 -4.03
CA PRO A 625 43.80 13.67 -3.06
C PRO A 625 43.94 14.70 -1.92
N ASP A 626 43.62 15.97 -2.17
CA ASP A 626 43.57 17.03 -1.18
C ASP A 626 42.47 16.80 -0.14
N VAL A 627 41.28 16.41 -0.59
CA VAL A 627 40.16 16.03 0.30
C VAL A 627 40.47 14.74 1.04
N GLN A 628 41.07 13.75 0.36
CA GLN A 628 41.48 12.50 0.97
C GLN A 628 42.50 12.70 2.09
N LYS A 629 43.50 13.55 1.85
CA LYS A 629 44.50 13.90 2.86
C LYS A 629 43.86 14.53 4.10
N LEU A 630 42.94 15.48 3.93
CA LEU A 630 42.24 16.11 5.05
C LEU A 630 41.36 15.11 5.83
N ALA A 631 40.66 14.22 5.14
CA ALA A 631 39.88 13.16 5.79
C ALA A 631 40.79 12.21 6.58
N PHE A 632 41.96 11.89 6.04
CA PHE A 632 42.97 11.05 6.69
C PHE A 632 43.61 11.73 7.91
N GLU A 633 43.97 13.01 7.80
CA GLU A 633 44.49 13.81 8.92
C GLU A 633 43.46 13.91 10.06
N GLU A 634 42.17 14.06 9.74
CA GLU A 634 41.10 13.97 10.74
C GLU A 634 41.09 12.62 11.45
N GLN A 635 41.22 11.51 10.71
CA GLN A 635 41.27 10.17 11.33
C GLN A 635 42.51 10.04 12.24
N GLN A 636 43.69 10.50 11.80
CA GLN A 636 44.90 10.46 12.62
C GLN A 636 44.77 11.29 13.90
N ALA A 637 44.09 12.43 13.85
CA ALA A 637 43.86 13.28 15.02
C ALA A 637 42.90 12.64 16.04
N ILE A 638 41.99 11.77 15.59
CA ILE A 638 41.03 11.05 16.46
C ILE A 638 41.63 9.75 17.02
N PHE A 639 42.40 9.03 16.20
CA PHE A 639 42.95 7.73 16.53
C PHE A 639 44.44 7.81 16.88
N GLU A 640 44.73 7.95 18.17
CA GLU A 640 46.08 7.77 18.72
C GLU A 640 46.45 6.27 18.78
N GLY A 641 46.63 5.64 17.61
CA GLY A 641 47.03 4.23 17.47
C GLY A 641 45.94 3.28 16.98
N ASN A 642 46.24 1.98 16.97
CA ASN A 642 45.37 0.94 16.41
C ASN A 642 44.39 0.44 17.49
N ARG A 643 43.28 1.16 17.68
CA ARG A 643 42.20 0.82 18.61
C ARG A 643 40.84 0.83 17.91
N THR A 644 39.90 0.06 18.43
CA THR A 644 38.49 0.07 18.02
C THR A 644 37.89 1.47 18.14
N PRO A 645 37.16 1.95 17.12
CA PRO A 645 36.37 3.17 17.24
C PRO A 645 35.32 3.08 18.34
N THR A 646 35.11 4.19 19.05
CA THR A 646 33.97 4.36 19.95
C THR A 646 32.90 5.19 19.28
N TYR A 647 31.68 5.18 19.82
CA TYR A 647 30.62 6.04 19.29
C TYR A 647 30.95 7.53 19.37
N ALA A 648 31.69 7.96 20.41
CA ALA A 648 32.15 9.33 20.54
C ALA A 648 33.13 9.71 19.41
N ASP A 649 33.98 8.78 18.98
CA ASP A 649 34.89 9.02 17.85
C ASP A 649 34.10 9.29 16.56
N LEU A 650 33.03 8.53 16.29
CA LEU A 650 32.16 8.73 15.12
C LEU A 650 31.53 10.14 15.11
N GLN A 651 31.16 10.68 16.27
CA GLN A 651 30.64 12.05 16.38
C GLN A 651 31.69 13.13 16.10
N ASN A 652 32.98 12.79 16.22
CA ASN A 652 34.09 13.69 15.96
C ASN A 652 34.58 13.66 14.50
N MET A 653 34.17 12.68 13.70
CA MET A 653 34.48 12.55 12.26
C MET A 653 33.72 13.55 11.38
N LYS A 654 33.81 14.85 11.69
CA LYS A 654 33.00 15.91 11.08
C LYS A 654 33.34 16.18 9.63
N TYR A 655 34.61 16.08 9.26
CA TYR A 655 35.08 16.26 7.89
C TYR A 655 34.74 15.05 7.04
N LEU A 656 34.94 13.84 7.54
CA LEU A 656 34.49 12.62 6.87
C LEU A 656 32.96 12.63 6.66
N GLU A 657 32.17 13.11 7.63
CA GLU A 657 30.73 13.31 7.46
C GLU A 657 30.41 14.26 6.28
N LYS A 658 31.17 15.36 6.13
CA LYS A 658 31.03 16.26 4.97
C LYS A 658 31.37 15.55 3.66
N VAL A 659 32.43 14.75 3.63
CA VAL A 659 32.82 13.96 2.45
C VAL A 659 31.70 12.99 2.06
N ILE A 660 31.13 12.26 3.02
CA ILE A 660 30.03 11.32 2.79
C ILE A 660 28.81 12.06 2.26
N LYS A 661 28.42 13.19 2.88
CA LYS A 661 27.28 14.00 2.43
C LYS A 661 27.48 14.57 1.02
N GLU A 662 28.67 15.05 0.71
CA GLU A 662 28.99 15.58 -0.62
C GLU A 662 29.02 14.47 -1.67
N SER A 663 29.55 13.30 -1.32
CA SER A 663 29.51 12.11 -2.17
C SER A 663 28.07 11.68 -2.45
N LEU A 664 27.19 11.67 -1.45
CA LEU A 664 25.76 11.38 -1.64
C LEU A 664 25.01 12.48 -2.40
N ARG A 665 25.47 13.73 -2.33
CA ARG A 665 24.92 14.84 -3.12
C ARG A 665 25.23 14.68 -4.60
N LEU A 666 26.44 14.23 -4.93
CA LEU A 666 26.89 13.99 -6.32
C LEU A 666 26.41 12.64 -6.86
N TYR A 667 26.47 11.61 -6.03
CA TYR A 667 26.21 10.21 -6.37
C TYR A 667 25.25 9.60 -5.34
N PRO A 668 23.96 9.98 -5.36
CA PRO A 668 22.97 9.41 -4.45
C PRO A 668 22.74 7.93 -4.78
N SER A 669 22.83 7.05 -3.77
CA SER A 669 22.58 5.60 -3.95
C SER A 669 21.16 5.30 -4.48
N VAL A 670 20.20 6.17 -4.18
CA VAL A 670 18.82 6.09 -4.68
C VAL A 670 18.47 7.41 -5.36
N PRO A 671 18.76 7.55 -6.68
CA PRO A 671 18.60 8.81 -7.39
C PRO A 671 17.13 9.18 -7.67
N ILE A 672 16.22 8.20 -7.66
CA ILE A 672 14.81 8.40 -8.01
C ILE A 672 13.94 7.59 -7.05
N TYR A 673 12.89 8.21 -6.51
CA TYR A 673 11.83 7.53 -5.76
C TYR A 673 10.48 8.17 -6.07
N GLY A 674 9.42 7.35 -6.07
CA GLY A 674 8.08 7.78 -6.46
C GLY A 674 7.08 7.84 -5.32
N ARG A 675 6.11 8.74 -5.45
CA ARG A 675 4.91 8.87 -4.62
C ARG A 675 3.68 9.03 -5.50
N LYS A 676 2.54 8.60 -4.99
CA LYS A 676 1.23 8.79 -5.58
C LYS A 676 0.38 9.61 -4.64
N ALA A 677 -0.16 10.71 -5.16
CA ALA A 677 -1.14 11.51 -4.44
C ALA A 677 -2.50 10.78 -4.44
N ILE A 678 -3.09 10.59 -3.27
CA ILE A 678 -4.43 9.97 -3.12
C ILE A 678 -5.54 11.02 -3.29
N GLU A 679 -5.24 12.27 -2.99
CA GLU A 679 -6.13 13.42 -3.14
C GLU A 679 -5.39 14.56 -3.85
N ASP A 680 -6.12 15.59 -4.28
CA ASP A 680 -5.53 16.74 -4.94
C ASP A 680 -4.61 17.52 -3.98
N ILE A 681 -3.38 17.77 -4.44
CA ILE A 681 -2.35 18.52 -3.70
C ILE A 681 -2.06 19.81 -4.44
N GLN A 682 -2.30 20.94 -3.78
CA GLN A 682 -1.91 22.24 -4.29
C GLN A 682 -0.53 22.60 -3.72
N CYS A 683 0.49 22.60 -4.58
CA CYS A 683 1.83 23.02 -4.23
C CYS A 683 2.15 24.37 -4.89
N GLY A 684 2.30 25.41 -4.07
CA GLY A 684 2.67 26.77 -4.48
C GLY A 684 1.47 27.70 -4.77
N ASN A 685 1.67 28.99 -4.51
CA ASN A 685 0.82 30.06 -5.04
C ASN A 685 1.00 30.12 -6.57
N ASN A 686 -0.09 30.35 -7.30
CA ASN A 686 -0.25 30.20 -8.75
C ASN A 686 0.69 31.04 -9.67
N ASP A 687 1.73 31.69 -9.15
CA ASP A 687 2.50 32.70 -9.90
C ASP A 687 3.77 32.17 -10.58
N CYS A 688 4.23 30.94 -10.31
CA CYS A 688 5.59 30.53 -10.71
C CYS A 688 5.71 29.57 -11.90
N TYR A 689 4.62 29.02 -12.44
CA TYR A 689 4.70 28.06 -13.57
C TYR A 689 3.98 28.60 -14.81
N HIS A 690 4.34 29.82 -15.22
CA HIS A 690 3.97 30.29 -16.55
C HIS A 690 4.75 29.53 -17.62
N ARG A 691 4.01 29.00 -18.59
CA ARG A 691 4.54 28.52 -19.88
C ARG A 691 5.58 29.51 -20.40
N PRO A 692 6.64 29.08 -21.10
CA PRO A 692 7.27 29.93 -22.09
C PRO A 692 6.25 30.11 -23.23
N SER A 693 5.28 31.00 -23.04
CA SER A 693 4.40 31.47 -24.10
C SER A 693 5.24 32.34 -25.02
N ARG A 694 5.10 32.07 -26.32
CA ARG A 694 5.60 32.88 -27.42
C ARG A 694 5.53 34.37 -27.04
N CYS A 695 6.69 35.00 -26.88
CA CYS A 695 6.80 36.44 -26.70
C CYS A 695 6.18 37.12 -27.94
N ASN A 696 4.97 37.65 -27.78
CA ASN A 696 4.38 38.55 -28.75
C ASN A 696 4.93 39.94 -28.45
N ARG A 697 5.79 40.45 -29.32
CA ARG A 697 6.70 41.59 -29.07
C ARG A 697 6.03 42.95 -28.81
N ASP A 698 4.71 43.04 -28.82
CA ASP A 698 4.00 44.33 -28.90
C ASP A 698 3.22 44.75 -27.64
N ARG A 699 3.35 44.05 -26.49
CA ARG A 699 2.57 44.40 -25.27
C ARG A 699 3.31 44.48 -23.93
N CYS A 700 4.65 44.51 -23.91
CA CYS A 700 5.39 44.77 -22.67
C CYS A 700 6.07 46.16 -22.72
N ARG A 701 5.28 47.20 -22.50
CA ARG A 701 5.75 48.48 -21.94
C ARG A 701 4.95 48.71 -20.66
N PHE A 702 5.63 49.03 -19.57
CA PHE A 702 5.13 49.15 -18.19
C PHE A 702 4.89 47.83 -17.46
N VAL A 703 5.92 47.31 -16.77
CA VAL A 703 6.12 47.51 -15.33
C VAL A 703 7.59 47.17 -15.04
N ASP A 704 8.32 48.20 -14.62
CA ASP A 704 9.74 48.16 -14.25
C ASP A 704 9.91 47.79 -12.76
N ARG A 705 11.07 47.20 -12.45
CA ARG A 705 11.73 47.04 -11.13
C ARG A 705 11.28 45.89 -10.23
N CYS A 706 11.91 44.73 -10.43
CA CYS A 706 12.71 44.09 -9.37
C CYS A 706 13.77 43.17 -10.01
N LEU A 707 14.96 43.20 -9.43
CA LEU A 707 16.21 42.61 -9.91
C LEU A 707 16.15 41.07 -10.10
N CYS A 708 16.53 40.59 -11.29
CA CYS A 708 17.14 39.27 -11.49
C CYS A 708 18.22 39.39 -12.57
N PHE A 709 19.48 39.39 -12.14
CA PHE A 709 20.64 39.21 -13.02
C PHE A 709 20.57 37.81 -13.63
N VAL A 710 20.33 37.73 -14.94
CA VAL A 710 20.65 36.55 -15.75
C VAL A 710 21.66 37.00 -16.79
N GLU A 711 22.88 36.47 -16.66
CA GLU A 711 23.99 36.69 -17.58
C GLU A 711 23.58 36.35 -19.01
N THR A 712 23.55 37.38 -19.86
CA THR A 712 23.57 37.20 -21.31
C THR A 712 24.76 37.98 -21.86
N THR A 713 25.74 37.25 -22.40
CA THR A 713 26.92 37.84 -23.04
C THR A 713 26.50 38.79 -24.17
N PRO A 714 26.95 40.06 -24.18
CA PRO A 714 26.54 41.04 -25.18
C PRO A 714 27.13 40.73 -26.57
N THR A 715 26.38 41.08 -27.62
CA THR A 715 26.80 40.83 -29.01
C THR A 715 27.82 41.88 -29.48
N ARG A 716 28.55 41.59 -30.57
CA ARG A 716 29.58 42.51 -31.14
C ARG A 716 28.99 43.87 -31.55
N ALA A 717 27.70 43.91 -31.89
CA ALA A 717 26.97 45.15 -32.18
C ALA A 717 26.73 45.98 -30.91
N ASP A 718 26.47 45.34 -29.76
CA ASP A 718 26.23 46.01 -28.48
C ASP A 718 27.51 46.66 -27.93
N LEU A 719 28.64 45.97 -28.03
CA LEU A 719 29.95 46.50 -27.61
C LEU A 719 30.41 47.71 -28.45
N SER A 720 30.10 47.72 -29.75
CA SER A 720 30.41 48.85 -30.64
C SER A 720 29.57 50.12 -30.35
N ARG A 721 28.36 49.93 -29.80
CA ARG A 721 27.48 51.03 -29.38
C ARG A 721 27.85 51.56 -28.00
N LEU A 722 28.36 50.70 -27.11
CA LEU A 722 28.85 51.07 -25.79
C LEU A 722 30.15 51.90 -25.87
N SER A 723 31.10 51.56 -26.76
CA SER A 723 32.35 52.33 -26.88
C SER A 723 32.15 53.76 -27.41
N LYS A 724 31.10 53.99 -28.22
CA LYS A 724 30.75 55.32 -28.75
C LYS A 724 29.95 56.19 -27.79
N ARG A 725 29.41 55.63 -26.71
CA ARG A 725 28.54 56.36 -25.75
C ARG A 725 29.16 56.62 -24.39
N SER A 726 30.30 56.02 -24.04
CA SER A 726 30.96 56.26 -22.76
C SER A 726 31.98 57.42 -22.85
N SER A 727 31.91 58.33 -21.86
CA SER A 727 32.81 59.47 -21.67
C SER A 727 33.93 59.19 -20.65
N VAL A 728 34.05 57.94 -20.18
CA VAL A 728 34.98 57.53 -19.11
C VAL A 728 36.05 56.60 -19.71
N GLU A 729 37.31 56.93 -19.46
CA GLU A 729 38.48 56.32 -20.12
C GLU A 729 38.75 54.87 -19.67
N GLU A 730 38.33 54.50 -18.45
CA GLU A 730 38.41 53.13 -17.92
C GLU A 730 37.44 52.16 -18.62
N ASP A 731 36.23 52.60 -18.98
CA ASP A 731 35.26 51.77 -19.70
C ASP A 731 35.74 51.41 -21.11
N ARG A 732 36.50 52.31 -21.76
CA ARG A 732 37.09 52.03 -23.08
C ARG A 732 38.20 50.99 -23.01
N ARG A 733 38.98 50.95 -21.92
CA ARG A 733 40.01 49.93 -21.68
C ARG A 733 39.39 48.56 -21.42
N LEU A 734 38.31 48.49 -20.65
CA LEU A 734 37.60 47.25 -20.36
C LEU A 734 36.97 46.63 -21.64
N VAL A 735 36.39 47.48 -22.49
CA VAL A 735 35.85 47.06 -23.80
C VAL A 735 36.96 46.60 -24.75
N ALA A 736 38.14 47.24 -24.74
CA ALA A 736 39.28 46.81 -25.53
C ALA A 736 39.84 45.45 -25.08
N GLN A 737 39.93 45.20 -23.77
CA GLN A 737 40.36 43.90 -23.22
C GLN A 737 39.39 42.77 -23.58
N LEU A 738 38.08 42.98 -23.44
CA LEU A 738 37.06 41.98 -23.79
C LEU A 738 37.02 41.67 -25.30
N THR A 739 37.39 42.63 -26.14
CA THR A 739 37.48 42.41 -27.59
C THR A 739 38.74 41.60 -27.96
N PHE A 740 39.84 41.74 -27.21
CA PHE A 740 41.10 41.03 -27.45
C PHE A 740 41.03 39.55 -27.04
N THR A 741 40.34 39.23 -25.94
CA THR A 741 40.18 37.84 -25.46
C THR A 741 39.35 36.97 -26.41
N ARG A 742 38.47 37.58 -27.22
CA ARG A 742 37.62 36.89 -28.21
C ARG A 742 38.33 36.60 -29.55
N ALA A 743 39.51 37.16 -29.79
CA ALA A 743 40.29 36.89 -31.00
C ALA A 743 41.31 35.75 -30.84
N ARG A 744 41.43 35.19 -29.63
CA ARG A 744 42.33 34.06 -29.29
C ARG A 744 41.62 32.75 -28.95
N LEU A 745 40.29 32.76 -28.89
CA LEU A 745 39.40 31.59 -28.91
C LEU A 745 38.72 31.55 -30.28
#